data_AF-A0A0V8QBC8-F1
#
_entry.id   AF-A0A0V8QBC8-F1
#
_cell.length_a   1.000
_cell.length_b   1.000
_cell.length_c   1.000
_cell.angle_alpha   90.00
_cell.angle_beta   90.00
_cell.angle_gamma   90.00
#
_symmetry.space_group_name_H-M   'P 1'
#
loop_
_entity.id
_entity.type
_entity.pdbx_description
1 polymer ?
#
loop_
_entity_poly.entity_id
_entity_poly.type
_entity_poly.pdbx_seq_one_letter_code
_entity_poly.pdbx_strand_id
1 'polypeptide(L)'
;MRELLLKMLTYEPFEKISGDEKKYVDAVLAGENSLAQNYPLYYELMTAFQKDIESGYWEKKYKVTDSETTEINSEVADSETTKHRSELVEWFKNYYTLSKAGNIVVLSYKRTQKRAYYPVLFKKICIYCILAVQLKYNSRDSLSNAKFFEEFGIGENILNKWHVSTRYLFLANRDTYSALRIDRNGVKKPYLTRIIKKVYYESANQLRANSVTAKKRKLETFVDVFSATATVAASVDAKNLIVNDIDAGASSFLFAFIHYKGEVKKVLADFHKDFVSAQISNKILYTDADVQRHYESYIANQKSLSKQLNIEQLYDKQYYNDYNYGLDKKEIQLGISNITIQREFIKNTRNNYLAIQKTLDLWNKQYANIDIANLPTDIDFLKDKDSPVAKKVYDIIEYGAMWFFFWSIRKNNAGKEPYITDMSESAYADYITNVLGFDFKDTENYRIYSKLRIDKMYDAKYFVNRMNLLPKNIKFNCDKMHDFFKYTKGAKVYNYSYERMFELYGKEESFFFYLDSPYFCTTDYAIPFQDREHKEMLKILRDASFHWLFSMQYYEGSTKKVKSVSRPSIKKYHPQIRDYDAYYKGFVNKFTENKSGYWVVEDELDSTKLDKLYVILFEDTSSNEIMICNFDVRPAIKYGEDAVVLPMRDFLKLEQQKGMKYATIYQEAVKWRQKEIKNNYDSGAGV
;
A
#
# COMPACT_ATOMS: atom_id res chain seq x y z
N MET A 1 -30.18 -5.29 9.73
CA MET A 1 -30.21 -6.76 9.73
C MET A 1 -29.75 -7.42 8.42
N ARG A 2 -30.40 -7.23 7.26
CA ARG A 2 -30.04 -7.91 5.99
C ARG A 2 -28.57 -7.74 5.56
N GLU A 3 -28.06 -6.50 5.51
CA GLU A 3 -26.65 -6.25 5.17
C GLU A 3 -25.67 -6.89 6.16
N LEU A 4 -25.99 -6.84 7.47
CA LEU A 4 -25.17 -7.47 8.50
C LEU A 4 -25.12 -8.99 8.31
N LEU A 5 -26.25 -9.61 7.97
CA LEU A 5 -26.32 -11.04 7.67
C LEU A 5 -25.47 -11.41 6.45
N LEU A 6 -25.57 -10.66 5.35
CA LEU A 6 -24.73 -10.86 4.16
C LEU A 6 -23.24 -10.82 4.51
N LYS A 7 -22.81 -9.85 5.33
CA LYS A 7 -21.43 -9.79 5.84
C LYS A 7 -21.07 -11.05 6.61
N MET A 8 -21.89 -11.47 7.58
CA MET A 8 -21.62 -12.66 8.40
C MET A 8 -21.49 -13.93 7.58
N LEU A 9 -22.30 -14.10 6.54
CA LEU A 9 -22.27 -15.30 5.71
C LEU A 9 -20.90 -15.52 5.03
N THR A 10 -20.15 -14.45 4.77
CA THR A 10 -18.78 -14.53 4.20
C THR A 10 -17.69 -14.94 5.19
N TYR A 11 -17.95 -14.93 6.50
CA TYR A 11 -16.95 -15.31 7.50
C TYR A 11 -16.89 -16.82 7.73
N GLU A 12 -15.71 -17.33 8.09
CA GLU A 12 -15.57 -18.72 8.52
C GLU A 12 -16.27 -18.97 9.87
N PRO A 13 -16.69 -20.22 10.16
CA PRO A 13 -16.56 -21.40 9.31
C PRO A 13 -17.60 -21.46 8.18
N PHE A 14 -17.26 -22.11 7.06
CA PHE A 14 -18.17 -22.31 5.92
C PHE A 14 -19.07 -23.54 6.09
N GLU A 15 -19.59 -23.76 7.30
CA GLU A 15 -20.51 -24.88 7.54
C GLU A 15 -21.85 -24.66 6.84
N LYS A 16 -22.48 -25.75 6.38
CA LYS A 16 -23.82 -25.71 5.79
C LYS A 16 -24.85 -25.26 6.83
N ILE A 17 -25.54 -24.16 6.53
CA ILE A 17 -26.67 -23.70 7.33
C ILE A 17 -27.90 -24.54 6.99
N SER A 18 -28.62 -25.04 8.00
CA SER A 18 -29.74 -25.96 7.80
C SER A 18 -30.85 -25.79 8.85
N GLY A 19 -31.96 -26.50 8.66
CA GLY A 19 -33.09 -26.48 9.59
C GLY A 19 -33.69 -25.08 9.78
N ASP A 20 -34.06 -24.76 11.01
CA ASP A 20 -34.69 -23.46 11.33
C ASP A 20 -33.73 -22.28 11.19
N GLU A 21 -32.42 -22.49 11.32
CA GLU A 21 -31.40 -21.46 11.08
C GLU A 21 -31.44 -21.01 9.61
N LYS A 22 -31.57 -21.97 8.69
CA LYS A 22 -31.73 -21.69 7.27
C LYS A 22 -33.00 -20.89 7.01
N LYS A 23 -34.15 -21.33 7.54
CA LYS A 23 -35.43 -20.64 7.33
C LYS A 23 -35.39 -19.20 7.84
N TYR A 24 -34.70 -18.95 8.96
CA TYR A 24 -34.43 -17.61 9.45
C TYR A 24 -33.60 -16.79 8.46
N VAL A 25 -32.47 -17.34 7.99
CA VAL A 25 -31.59 -16.68 7.00
C VAL A 25 -32.37 -16.35 5.72
N ASP A 26 -33.13 -17.32 5.20
CA ASP A 26 -33.98 -17.16 4.00
C ASP A 26 -34.95 -15.99 4.17
N ALA A 27 -35.65 -15.91 5.32
CA ALA A 27 -36.59 -14.84 5.63
C ALA A 27 -35.91 -13.46 5.70
N VAL A 28 -34.77 -13.35 6.38
CA VAL A 28 -34.03 -12.07 6.48
C VAL A 28 -33.50 -11.62 5.12
N LEU A 29 -33.00 -12.55 4.29
CA LEU A 29 -32.52 -12.24 2.94
C LEU A 29 -33.64 -11.91 1.96
N ALA A 30 -34.86 -12.40 2.19
CA ALA A 30 -36.08 -12.02 1.47
C ALA A 30 -36.65 -10.65 1.92
N GLY A 31 -36.23 -10.15 3.09
CA GLY A 31 -36.80 -8.93 3.69
C GLY A 31 -38.09 -9.19 4.48
N GLU A 32 -38.39 -10.45 4.79
CA GLU A 32 -39.61 -10.88 5.48
C GLU A 32 -39.40 -10.88 7.00
N ASN A 33 -39.30 -9.68 7.60
CA ASN A 33 -39.00 -9.53 9.03
C ASN A 33 -40.01 -10.25 9.95
N SER A 34 -41.30 -10.27 9.60
CA SER A 34 -42.34 -10.97 10.36
C SER A 34 -42.11 -12.49 10.36
N LEU A 35 -41.69 -13.06 9.23
CA LEU A 35 -41.34 -14.47 9.13
C LEU A 35 -40.06 -14.78 9.91
N ALA A 36 -39.07 -13.88 9.88
CA ALA A 36 -37.82 -14.04 10.64
C ALA A 36 -38.08 -14.09 12.16
N GLN A 37 -39.06 -13.33 12.67
CA GLN A 37 -39.45 -13.33 14.08
C GLN A 37 -40.03 -14.67 14.56
N ASN A 38 -40.52 -15.53 13.66
CA ASN A 38 -40.97 -16.88 14.01
C ASN A 38 -39.82 -17.82 14.43
N TYR A 39 -38.56 -17.36 14.31
CA TYR A 39 -37.37 -18.08 14.73
C TYR A 39 -36.63 -17.32 15.84
N PRO A 40 -37.20 -17.26 17.07
CA PRO A 40 -36.76 -16.34 18.12
C PRO A 40 -35.29 -16.50 18.51
N LEU A 41 -34.77 -17.74 18.56
CA LEU A 41 -33.37 -18.00 18.86
C LEU A 41 -32.39 -17.19 17.97
N TYR A 42 -32.60 -17.23 16.65
CA TYR A 42 -31.71 -16.60 15.68
C TYR A 42 -32.01 -15.10 15.51
N TYR A 43 -33.29 -14.72 15.61
CA TYR A 43 -33.69 -13.31 15.59
C TYR A 43 -33.10 -12.54 16.78
N GLU A 44 -33.18 -13.12 17.99
CA GLU A 44 -32.57 -12.55 19.18
C GLU A 44 -31.05 -12.51 19.08
N LEU A 45 -30.41 -13.57 18.55
CA LEU A 45 -28.96 -13.60 18.31
C LEU A 45 -28.49 -12.45 17.44
N MET A 46 -29.10 -12.27 16.27
CA MET A 46 -28.71 -11.22 15.33
C MET A 46 -29.04 -9.82 15.86
N THR A 47 -30.13 -9.67 16.62
CA THR A 47 -30.49 -8.41 17.27
C THR A 47 -29.47 -8.05 18.35
N ALA A 48 -29.10 -9.01 19.19
CA ALA A 48 -28.08 -8.85 20.23
C ALA A 48 -26.73 -8.47 19.62
N PHE A 49 -26.31 -9.17 18.56
CA PHE A 49 -25.09 -8.82 17.83
C PHE A 49 -25.16 -7.41 17.21
N GLN A 50 -26.27 -7.04 16.59
CA GLN A 50 -26.45 -5.70 16.01
C GLN A 50 -26.30 -4.60 17.07
N LYS A 51 -26.91 -4.76 18.25
CA LYS A 51 -26.77 -3.82 19.39
C LYS A 51 -25.31 -3.70 19.86
N ASP A 52 -24.59 -4.81 19.96
CA ASP A 52 -23.18 -4.82 20.35
C ASP A 52 -22.29 -4.07 19.34
N ILE A 53 -22.59 -4.17 18.05
CA ILE A 53 -21.89 -3.42 16.99
C ILE A 53 -22.22 -1.93 17.04
N GLU A 54 -23.50 -1.58 17.12
CA GLU A 54 -23.96 -0.18 17.16
C GLU A 54 -23.45 0.56 18.41
N SER A 55 -23.37 -0.13 19.55
CA SER A 55 -22.81 0.42 20.78
C SER A 55 -21.28 0.47 20.79
N GLY A 56 -20.61 -0.22 19.85
CA GLY A 56 -19.16 -0.40 19.85
C GLY A 56 -18.66 -1.17 21.08
N TYR A 57 -19.48 -2.05 21.66
CA TYR A 57 -19.22 -2.71 22.95
C TYR A 57 -17.85 -3.37 22.98
N TRP A 58 -17.61 -4.26 22.01
CA TRP A 58 -16.39 -5.05 21.89
C TRP A 58 -15.14 -4.18 21.72
N GLU A 59 -15.28 -3.03 21.08
CA GLU A 59 -14.17 -2.08 20.93
C GLU A 59 -13.89 -1.36 22.25
N LYS A 60 -14.92 -0.86 22.93
CA LYS A 60 -14.80 -0.09 24.19
C LYS A 60 -14.24 -0.95 25.31
N LYS A 61 -14.74 -2.18 25.45
CA LYS A 61 -14.34 -3.10 26.53
C LYS A 61 -12.86 -3.48 26.48
N TYR A 62 -12.29 -3.57 25.28
CA TYR A 62 -10.92 -4.06 25.08
C TYR A 62 -9.98 -2.99 24.52
N LYS A 63 -10.36 -1.71 24.63
CA LYS A 63 -9.45 -0.60 24.36
C LYS A 63 -8.33 -0.62 25.40
N VAL A 64 -7.12 -0.95 24.95
CA VAL A 64 -5.91 -0.79 25.77
C VAL A 64 -5.64 0.71 25.90
N THR A 65 -5.62 1.24 27.12
CA THR A 65 -5.05 2.57 27.40
C THR A 65 -3.55 2.47 27.27
N ASP A 66 -3.01 2.97 26.16
CA ASP A 66 -1.60 3.34 26.08
C ASP A 66 -1.38 4.53 27.01
N SER A 67 -0.88 4.29 28.23
CA SER A 67 -0.39 5.37 29.09
C SER A 67 0.77 4.90 29.96
N GLU A 68 1.98 4.98 29.42
CA GLU A 68 3.09 5.56 30.19
C GLU A 68 2.81 7.07 30.29
N THR A 69 2.00 7.48 31.26
CA THR A 69 2.03 8.75 32.00
C THR A 69 0.68 9.01 32.67
N THR A 70 0.77 9.53 33.90
CA THR A 70 -0.28 10.05 34.78
C THR A 70 -1.19 9.03 35.45
N GLU A 71 -0.97 8.87 36.76
CA GLU A 71 -2.02 8.62 37.75
C GLU A 71 -3.24 9.51 37.44
N ILE A 72 -4.21 8.96 36.74
CA ILE A 72 -5.57 9.48 36.73
C ILE A 72 -6.34 8.55 37.65
N ASN A 73 -6.79 9.14 38.75
CA ASN A 73 -7.62 8.57 39.81
C ASN A 73 -8.44 7.35 39.36
N SER A 74 -8.15 6.23 40.00
CA SER A 74 -8.86 4.95 39.95
C SER A 74 -10.31 5.00 40.48
N GLU A 75 -10.96 6.16 40.46
CA GLU A 75 -12.35 6.35 40.95
C GLU A 75 -13.32 6.82 39.86
N VAL A 76 -12.87 7.12 38.63
CA VAL A 76 -13.75 7.56 37.53
C VAL A 76 -13.85 6.53 36.39
N ALA A 77 -13.02 5.48 36.41
CA ALA A 77 -13.12 4.37 35.44
C ALA A 77 -14.15 3.29 35.82
N ASP A 78 -14.80 3.39 36.99
CA ASP A 78 -15.53 2.27 37.59
C ASP A 78 -17.06 2.41 37.63
N SER A 79 -17.67 3.38 36.91
CA SER A 79 -19.13 3.58 36.98
C SER A 79 -19.90 3.64 35.65
N GLU A 80 -19.27 3.92 34.50
CA GLU A 80 -19.98 3.99 33.21
C GLU A 80 -19.67 2.85 32.23
N THR A 81 -18.43 2.32 32.20
CA THR A 81 -18.04 1.22 31.29
C THR A 81 -18.44 -0.17 31.80
N THR A 82 -18.56 -0.35 33.12
CA THR A 82 -19.02 -1.58 33.78
C THR A 82 -20.55 -1.76 33.76
N LYS A 83 -21.32 -0.74 33.34
CA LYS A 83 -22.79 -0.77 33.38
C LYS A 83 -23.45 -1.31 32.11
N HIS A 84 -22.74 -1.34 30.98
CA HIS A 84 -23.25 -1.98 29.76
C HIS A 84 -22.75 -3.43 29.68
N ARG A 85 -23.68 -4.39 29.69
CA ARG A 85 -23.40 -5.81 29.42
C ARG A 85 -23.52 -6.05 27.91
N SER A 86 -22.71 -6.96 27.37
CA SER A 86 -22.92 -7.42 25.99
C SER A 86 -24.26 -8.13 25.90
N GLU A 87 -25.09 -7.70 24.96
CA GLU A 87 -26.37 -8.33 24.66
C GLU A 87 -26.14 -9.73 24.07
N LEU A 88 -25.04 -9.90 23.31
CA LEU A 88 -24.64 -11.19 22.75
C LEU A 88 -24.27 -12.21 23.84
N VAL A 89 -23.58 -11.75 24.90
CA VAL A 89 -23.25 -12.59 26.07
C VAL A 89 -24.51 -12.94 26.87
N GLU A 90 -25.42 -11.99 27.04
CA GLU A 90 -26.69 -12.25 27.74
C GLU A 90 -27.57 -13.24 26.96
N TRP A 91 -27.68 -13.06 25.64
CA TRP A 91 -28.30 -14.04 24.74
C TRP A 91 -27.69 -15.42 24.95
N PHE A 92 -26.36 -15.52 24.98
CA PHE A 92 -25.69 -16.81 25.18
C PHE A 92 -26.09 -17.47 26.51
N LYS A 93 -26.08 -16.72 27.62
CA LYS A 93 -26.43 -17.23 28.95
C LYS A 93 -27.89 -17.69 29.03
N ASN A 94 -28.80 -17.04 28.31
CA ASN A 94 -30.21 -17.40 28.28
C ASN A 94 -30.47 -18.74 27.56
N TYR A 95 -29.64 -19.09 26.58
CA TYR A 95 -29.83 -20.29 25.76
C TYR A 95 -28.88 -21.45 26.09
N TYR A 96 -27.76 -21.18 26.77
CA TYR A 96 -26.73 -22.16 27.06
C TYR A 96 -26.41 -22.20 28.55
N THR A 97 -26.31 -23.41 29.11
CA THR A 97 -25.77 -23.64 30.47
C THR A 97 -24.52 -24.50 30.42
N LEU A 98 -23.57 -24.17 31.29
CA LEU A 98 -22.40 -25.01 31.55
C LEU A 98 -22.76 -26.05 32.60
N SER A 99 -22.68 -27.34 32.26
CA SER A 99 -22.73 -28.40 33.27
C SER A 99 -21.46 -28.38 34.14
N LYS A 100 -21.52 -28.93 35.36
CA LYS A 100 -20.36 -29.08 36.27
C LYS A 100 -19.15 -29.80 35.65
N ALA A 101 -19.33 -30.50 34.52
CA ALA A 101 -18.29 -31.20 33.77
C ALA A 101 -17.75 -30.41 32.55
N GLY A 102 -18.12 -29.14 32.38
CA GLY A 102 -17.68 -28.30 31.25
C GLY A 102 -18.38 -28.59 29.92
N ASN A 103 -19.38 -29.47 29.89
CA ASN A 103 -20.22 -29.70 28.72
C ASN A 103 -21.37 -28.69 28.68
N ILE A 104 -21.60 -28.07 27.51
CA ILE A 104 -22.67 -27.10 27.30
C ILE A 104 -24.00 -27.83 27.01
N VAL A 105 -25.05 -27.42 27.71
CA VAL A 105 -26.42 -27.93 27.54
C VAL A 105 -27.27 -26.80 26.96
N VAL A 106 -27.94 -27.07 25.83
CA VAL A 106 -28.88 -26.13 25.20
C VAL A 106 -30.16 -26.11 26.03
N LEU A 107 -30.48 -24.97 26.63
CA LEU A 107 -31.63 -24.81 27.53
C LEU A 107 -32.98 -24.93 26.83
N SER A 108 -33.05 -24.53 25.55
CA SER A 108 -34.32 -24.48 24.79
C SER A 108 -34.69 -25.77 24.05
N TYR A 109 -33.82 -26.79 24.01
CA TYR A 109 -34.09 -28.07 23.33
C TYR A 109 -34.02 -29.27 24.29
N LYS A 110 -34.94 -29.29 25.26
CA LYS A 110 -35.01 -30.24 26.39
C LYS A 110 -35.25 -31.74 26.06
N ARG A 111 -35.02 -32.23 24.83
CA ARG A 111 -35.41 -33.60 24.46
C ARG A 111 -34.38 -34.53 23.84
N THR A 112 -33.12 -34.15 23.65
CA THR A 112 -32.10 -35.14 23.26
C THR A 112 -30.78 -34.91 23.99
N GLN A 113 -30.27 -35.94 24.67
CA GLN A 113 -28.94 -35.94 25.29
C GLN A 113 -27.83 -35.97 24.21
N LYS A 114 -27.74 -34.96 23.34
CA LYS A 114 -26.66 -34.86 22.35
C LYS A 114 -25.87 -33.57 22.51
N ARG A 115 -24.58 -33.68 22.10
CA ARG A 115 -23.51 -32.67 22.15
C ARG A 115 -24.03 -31.24 21.89
N ALA A 116 -23.48 -30.28 22.62
CA ALA A 116 -23.70 -28.85 22.42
C ALA A 116 -23.62 -28.45 20.92
N TYR A 117 -24.72 -27.93 20.38
CA TYR A 117 -24.79 -27.34 19.04
C TYR A 117 -24.77 -25.82 19.15
N TYR A 118 -23.80 -25.18 18.49
CA TYR A 118 -23.78 -23.74 18.31
C TYR A 118 -24.30 -23.41 16.91
N PRO A 119 -25.27 -22.47 16.76
CA PRO A 119 -25.67 -21.91 15.48
C PRO A 119 -24.44 -21.53 14.66
N VAL A 120 -24.47 -21.84 13.37
CA VAL A 120 -23.39 -21.46 12.46
C VAL A 120 -23.23 -19.92 12.45
N LEU A 121 -24.33 -19.18 12.53
CA LEU A 121 -24.35 -17.73 12.68
C LEU A 121 -23.63 -17.27 13.95
N PHE A 122 -23.81 -17.95 15.08
CA PHE A 122 -23.10 -17.61 16.32
C PHE A 122 -21.58 -17.79 16.13
N LYS A 123 -21.15 -18.89 15.52
CA LYS A 123 -19.73 -19.12 15.22
C LYS A 123 -19.16 -18.00 14.35
N LYS A 124 -19.84 -17.66 13.25
CA LYS A 124 -19.44 -16.58 12.32
C LYS A 124 -19.36 -15.22 13.02
N ILE A 125 -20.31 -14.91 13.89
CA ILE A 125 -20.32 -13.70 14.73
C ILE A 125 -19.09 -13.68 15.65
N CYS A 126 -18.79 -14.78 16.34
CA CYS A 126 -17.61 -14.86 17.20
C CYS A 126 -16.32 -14.59 16.41
N ILE A 127 -16.14 -15.20 15.22
CA ILE A 127 -14.96 -14.97 14.39
C ILE A 127 -14.88 -13.52 13.92
N TYR A 128 -16.00 -12.94 13.50
CA TYR A 128 -16.08 -11.52 13.15
C TYR A 128 -15.63 -10.63 14.32
N CYS A 129 -16.19 -10.83 15.52
CA CYS A 129 -15.85 -10.03 16.70
C CYS A 129 -14.36 -10.17 17.08
N ILE A 130 -13.83 -11.39 17.08
CA ILE A 130 -12.41 -11.64 17.39
C ILE A 130 -11.52 -10.87 16.41
N LEU A 131 -11.79 -10.96 15.10
CA LEU A 131 -10.98 -10.30 14.09
C LEU A 131 -11.11 -8.78 14.14
N ALA A 132 -12.33 -8.26 14.24
CA ALA A 132 -12.56 -6.81 14.31
C ALA A 132 -11.85 -6.17 15.52
N VAL A 133 -11.89 -6.81 16.69
CA VAL A 133 -11.23 -6.30 17.91
C VAL A 133 -9.71 -6.45 17.85
N GLN A 134 -9.20 -7.62 17.45
CA GLN A 134 -7.75 -7.85 17.38
C GLN A 134 -7.09 -6.90 16.37
N LEU A 135 -7.72 -6.64 15.22
CA LEU A 135 -7.19 -5.78 14.18
C LEU A 135 -7.11 -4.31 14.59
N LYS A 136 -8.02 -3.84 15.44
CA LYS A 136 -8.08 -2.43 15.85
C LYS A 136 -7.00 -2.04 16.85
N TYR A 137 -6.50 -2.98 17.65
CA TYR A 137 -5.57 -2.67 18.75
C TYR A 137 -4.12 -3.12 18.55
N ASN A 138 -3.82 -3.88 17.47
CA ASN A 138 -2.47 -4.21 16.97
C ASN A 138 -1.42 -4.66 18.03
N SER A 139 -1.84 -5.03 19.24
CA SER A 139 -0.96 -5.29 20.38
C SER A 139 -0.89 -6.80 20.64
N ARG A 140 0.27 -7.26 21.11
CA ARG A 140 0.48 -8.66 21.52
C ARG A 140 -0.41 -9.06 22.71
N ASP A 141 -0.92 -8.07 23.44
CA ASP A 141 -1.76 -8.22 24.63
C ASP A 141 -3.25 -7.93 24.38
N SER A 142 -3.63 -7.64 23.12
CA SER A 142 -5.03 -7.50 22.68
C SER A 142 -5.79 -8.82 22.88
N LEU A 143 -7.12 -8.72 23.02
CA LEU A 143 -8.05 -9.80 23.37
C LEU A 143 -7.61 -11.18 22.84
N SER A 144 -6.98 -11.97 23.71
CA SER A 144 -6.67 -13.36 23.39
C SER A 144 -7.99 -14.08 23.13
N ASN A 145 -7.96 -15.09 22.26
CA ASN A 145 -9.15 -15.93 22.02
C ASN A 145 -9.76 -16.39 23.36
N ALA A 146 -8.91 -16.75 24.34
CA ALA A 146 -9.30 -17.06 25.71
C ALA A 146 -10.14 -15.96 26.38
N LYS A 147 -9.66 -14.71 26.43
CA LYS A 147 -10.40 -13.60 27.05
C LYS A 147 -11.75 -13.33 26.38
N PHE A 148 -11.85 -13.47 25.05
CA PHE A 148 -13.13 -13.32 24.35
C PHE A 148 -14.11 -14.43 24.74
N PHE A 149 -13.65 -15.69 24.70
CA PHE A 149 -14.52 -16.84 24.97
C PHE A 149 -14.86 -17.01 26.46
N GLU A 150 -14.05 -16.47 27.37
CA GLU A 150 -14.34 -16.41 28.80
C GLU A 150 -15.64 -15.67 29.11
N GLU A 151 -15.99 -14.63 28.34
CA GLU A 151 -17.27 -13.92 28.46
C GLU A 151 -18.48 -14.84 28.27
N PHE A 152 -18.30 -15.87 27.45
CA PHE A 152 -19.30 -16.90 27.17
C PHE A 152 -19.12 -18.14 28.07
N GLY A 153 -18.07 -18.18 28.89
CA GLY A 153 -17.67 -19.38 29.65
C GLY A 153 -17.28 -20.56 28.76
N ILE A 154 -16.79 -20.29 27.55
CA ILE A 154 -16.34 -21.30 26.58
C ILE A 154 -14.81 -21.41 26.62
N GLY A 155 -14.27 -22.63 26.55
CA GLY A 155 -12.82 -22.82 26.40
C GLY A 155 -12.33 -22.46 24.99
N GLU A 156 -11.15 -21.83 24.89
CA GLU A 156 -10.59 -21.37 23.59
C GLU A 156 -10.32 -22.50 22.57
N ASN A 157 -10.22 -23.74 23.03
CA ASN A 157 -10.09 -24.93 22.18
C ASN A 157 -11.29 -25.14 21.25
N ILE A 158 -12.38 -24.39 21.44
CA ILE A 158 -13.56 -24.40 20.58
C ILE A 158 -13.22 -24.03 19.13
N LEU A 159 -12.28 -23.12 18.89
CA LEU A 159 -11.89 -22.70 17.53
C LEU A 159 -11.32 -23.86 16.71
N ASN A 160 -10.56 -24.74 17.35
CA ASN A 160 -10.04 -25.95 16.70
C ASN A 160 -11.16 -26.91 16.30
N LYS A 161 -12.24 -26.99 17.10
CA LYS A 161 -13.43 -27.80 16.79
C LYS A 161 -14.26 -27.20 15.66
N TRP A 162 -14.19 -25.89 15.47
CA TRP A 162 -14.81 -25.20 14.32
C TRP A 162 -13.90 -25.17 13.09
N HIS A 163 -12.70 -25.77 13.17
CA HIS A 163 -11.71 -25.76 12.10
C HIS A 163 -11.29 -24.35 11.64
N VAL A 164 -11.28 -23.37 12.56
CA VAL A 164 -10.90 -21.97 12.25
C VAL A 164 -9.54 -21.61 12.83
N SER A 165 -8.71 -20.97 12.01
CA SER A 165 -7.42 -20.42 12.43
C SER A 165 -7.47 -18.91 12.67
N THR A 166 -7.89 -18.46 13.85
CA THR A 166 -7.93 -17.01 14.12
C THR A 166 -6.54 -16.36 14.04
N ARG A 167 -5.47 -17.09 14.39
CA ARG A 167 -4.09 -16.60 14.22
C ARG A 167 -3.73 -16.36 12.75
N TYR A 168 -4.15 -17.23 11.86
CA TYR A 168 -3.91 -17.07 10.43
C TYR A 168 -4.69 -15.88 9.86
N LEU A 169 -5.99 -15.83 10.16
CA LEU A 169 -6.87 -14.77 9.75
C LEU A 169 -6.40 -13.42 10.30
N PHE A 170 -5.95 -13.37 11.55
CA PHE A 170 -5.32 -12.18 12.12
C PHE A 170 -4.08 -11.76 11.32
N LEU A 171 -3.16 -12.68 11.02
CA LEU A 171 -1.97 -12.37 10.21
C LEU A 171 -2.35 -11.83 8.83
N ALA A 172 -3.29 -12.46 8.14
CA ALA A 172 -3.77 -12.05 6.82
C ALA A 172 -4.41 -10.65 6.85
N ASN A 173 -5.14 -10.32 7.91
CA ASN A 173 -5.87 -9.06 8.03
C ASN A 173 -5.06 -7.93 8.71
N ARG A 174 -3.98 -8.24 9.44
CA ARG A 174 -3.19 -7.25 10.20
C ARG A 174 -2.67 -6.16 9.28
N ASP A 175 -2.82 -4.91 9.67
CA ASP A 175 -2.22 -3.78 9.00
C ASP A 175 -0.69 -3.80 9.16
N THR A 176 -0.02 -4.18 8.08
CA THR A 176 1.43 -4.18 7.93
C THR A 176 1.89 -3.18 6.87
N TYR A 177 1.01 -2.24 6.47
CA TYR A 177 1.34 -1.25 5.46
C TYR A 177 2.59 -0.49 5.87
N SER A 178 3.58 -0.47 5.00
CA SER A 178 4.78 0.33 5.17
C SER A 178 5.27 0.83 3.82
N ALA A 179 5.50 2.14 3.72
CA ALA A 179 5.88 2.80 2.48
C ALA A 179 7.02 3.78 2.70
N LEU A 180 7.85 3.95 1.66
CA LEU A 180 8.88 4.96 1.58
C LEU A 180 8.29 6.24 0.96
N ARG A 181 8.72 7.41 1.45
CA ARG A 181 8.37 8.70 0.84
C ARG A 181 9.29 8.98 -0.34
N ILE A 182 8.86 8.52 -1.51
CA ILE A 182 9.55 8.67 -2.80
C ILE A 182 8.50 9.11 -3.84
N ASP A 183 8.83 10.09 -4.67
CA ASP A 183 8.01 10.62 -5.76
C ASP A 183 8.28 9.86 -7.07
N ARG A 184 7.96 8.55 -7.05
CA ARG A 184 8.04 7.63 -8.20
C ARG A 184 6.67 6.97 -8.41
N ASN A 185 6.33 6.68 -9.67
CA ASN A 185 5.19 5.82 -10.00
C ASN A 185 5.31 4.45 -9.29
N GLY A 186 4.19 3.91 -8.81
CA GLY A 186 4.14 2.58 -8.17
C GLY A 186 4.06 2.59 -6.64
N VAL A 187 3.97 3.75 -5.97
CA VAL A 187 3.64 3.80 -4.54
C VAL A 187 2.20 3.32 -4.33
N LYS A 188 2.02 2.27 -3.52
CA LYS A 188 0.71 1.67 -3.25
C LYS A 188 0.04 2.30 -2.04
N LYS A 189 -1.28 2.46 -2.14
CA LYS A 189 -2.13 2.89 -1.04
C LYS A 189 -2.32 1.76 -0.01
N PRO A 190 -2.62 2.08 1.26
CA PRO A 190 -2.83 1.07 2.31
C PRO A 190 -3.86 -0.01 1.95
N TYR A 191 -5.01 0.38 1.40
CA TYR A 191 -6.07 -0.59 1.06
C TYR A 191 -5.62 -1.63 0.03
N LEU A 192 -4.82 -1.23 -0.97
CA LEU A 192 -4.29 -2.13 -2.00
C LEU A 192 -3.40 -3.19 -1.37
N THR A 193 -2.43 -2.76 -0.55
CA THR A 193 -1.51 -3.68 0.12
C THR A 193 -2.23 -4.66 1.06
N ARG A 194 -3.30 -4.20 1.71
CA ARG A 194 -4.16 -5.04 2.54
C ARG A 194 -4.85 -6.13 1.73
N ILE A 195 -5.43 -5.78 0.57
CA ILE A 195 -6.07 -6.75 -0.31
C ILE A 195 -5.04 -7.71 -0.92
N ILE A 196 -3.90 -7.22 -1.41
CA ILE A 196 -2.81 -8.06 -1.96
C ILE A 196 -2.35 -9.08 -0.92
N LYS A 197 -2.18 -8.66 0.33
CA LYS A 197 -1.82 -9.55 1.44
C LYS A 197 -2.87 -10.62 1.68
N LYS A 198 -4.16 -10.26 1.72
CA LYS A 198 -5.23 -11.26 1.88
C LYS A 198 -5.24 -12.28 0.75
N VAL A 199 -5.07 -11.83 -0.49
CA VAL A 199 -4.97 -12.68 -1.68
C VAL A 199 -3.78 -13.64 -1.59
N TYR A 200 -2.59 -13.13 -1.22
CA TYR A 200 -1.39 -13.97 -1.03
C TYR A 200 -1.58 -15.03 0.07
N TYR A 201 -2.23 -14.67 1.18
CA TYR A 201 -2.54 -15.64 2.23
C TYR A 201 -3.60 -16.64 1.71
N GLU A 202 -4.60 -16.23 0.95
CA GLU A 202 -5.59 -17.18 0.42
C GLU A 202 -4.97 -18.20 -0.54
N SER A 203 -4.01 -17.78 -1.37
CA SER A 203 -3.23 -18.68 -2.22
C SER A 203 -2.64 -19.85 -1.42
N ALA A 204 -1.95 -19.53 -0.32
CA ALA A 204 -1.31 -20.52 0.53
C ALA A 204 -2.30 -21.39 1.34
N ASN A 205 -3.53 -20.92 1.53
CA ASN A 205 -4.62 -21.67 2.16
C ASN A 205 -5.14 -22.75 1.21
N GLN A 206 -5.38 -22.40 -0.06
CA GLN A 206 -5.94 -23.31 -1.07
C GLN A 206 -4.97 -24.40 -1.51
N LEU A 207 -3.69 -24.08 -1.68
CA LEU A 207 -2.65 -25.07 -2.01
C LEU A 207 -2.44 -26.11 -0.89
N ARG A 208 -3.12 -25.98 0.25
CA ARG A 208 -2.92 -26.80 1.44
C ARG A 208 -4.18 -27.43 2.02
N ALA A 209 -5.17 -27.69 1.19
CA ALA A 209 -6.50 -28.22 1.52
C ALA A 209 -6.57 -29.37 2.57
N ASN A 210 -5.46 -30.02 2.91
CA ASN A 210 -5.38 -31.09 3.92
C ASN A 210 -4.82 -30.67 5.30
N SER A 211 -4.47 -29.40 5.55
CA SER A 211 -3.97 -28.96 6.86
C SER A 211 -4.90 -27.94 7.51
N VAL A 212 -5.40 -28.26 8.71
CA VAL A 212 -6.39 -27.49 9.50
C VAL A 212 -6.05 -26.01 9.68
N THR A 213 -4.80 -25.59 9.45
CA THR A 213 -4.38 -24.18 9.49
C THR A 213 -3.12 -23.96 8.63
N ALA A 214 -3.17 -23.08 7.62
CA ALA A 214 -1.95 -22.58 6.98
C ALA A 214 -1.11 -21.83 8.02
N LYS A 215 0.19 -22.17 8.14
CA LYS A 215 1.10 -21.51 9.08
C LYS A 215 2.00 -20.55 8.30
N LYS A 216 2.34 -19.39 8.87
CA LYS A 216 3.26 -18.40 8.25
C LYS A 216 4.53 -19.02 7.67
N ARG A 217 5.13 -19.98 8.38
CA ARG A 217 6.35 -20.69 7.93
C ARG A 217 6.19 -21.51 6.64
N LYS A 218 4.94 -21.74 6.24
CA LYS A 218 4.59 -22.50 5.06
C LYS A 218 4.19 -21.57 3.91
N LEU A 219 3.97 -20.26 4.06
CA LEU A 219 3.58 -19.42 2.92
C LEU A 219 4.54 -19.58 1.72
N GLU A 220 4.01 -19.49 0.50
CA GLU A 220 4.80 -19.47 -0.74
C GLU A 220 5.83 -18.33 -0.71
N THR A 221 6.89 -18.41 -1.51
CA THR A 221 7.78 -17.27 -1.69
C THR A 221 7.05 -16.18 -2.46
N PHE A 222 6.98 -14.97 -1.88
CA PHE A 222 6.33 -13.84 -2.53
C PHE A 222 7.32 -13.16 -3.48
N VAL A 223 6.94 -13.02 -4.75
CA VAL A 223 7.75 -12.41 -5.80
C VAL A 223 7.08 -11.11 -6.26
N ASP A 224 7.73 -9.98 -6.01
CA ASP A 224 7.31 -8.64 -6.44
C ASP A 224 8.08 -8.26 -7.72
N VAL A 225 7.47 -8.47 -8.89
CA VAL A 225 8.17 -8.44 -10.20
C VAL A 225 8.48 -7.02 -10.70
N PHE A 226 7.67 -6.04 -10.29
CA PHE A 226 7.79 -4.63 -10.63
C PHE A 226 7.78 -3.80 -9.36
N SER A 227 8.69 -4.12 -8.46
CA SER A 227 8.59 -3.75 -7.05
C SER A 227 8.65 -2.25 -6.79
N ALA A 228 9.27 -1.46 -7.68
CA ALA A 228 9.48 -0.02 -7.56
C ALA A 228 10.13 0.37 -6.23
N THR A 229 9.30 0.52 -5.18
CA THR A 229 9.72 0.88 -3.81
C THR A 229 9.71 -0.31 -2.85
N ALA A 230 9.37 -1.51 -3.33
CA ALA A 230 9.12 -2.72 -2.52
C ALA A 230 8.04 -2.53 -1.43
N THR A 231 7.17 -1.52 -1.56
CA THR A 231 6.10 -1.22 -0.59
C THR A 231 5.16 -2.41 -0.42
N VAL A 232 4.80 -3.10 -1.49
CA VAL A 232 3.93 -4.29 -1.43
C VAL A 232 4.66 -5.44 -0.74
N ALA A 233 5.88 -5.74 -1.21
CA ALA A 233 6.74 -6.76 -0.64
C ALA A 233 6.94 -6.60 0.89
N ALA A 234 7.18 -5.37 1.35
CA ALA A 234 7.27 -5.05 2.78
C ALA A 234 5.94 -5.20 3.52
N SER A 235 4.82 -4.96 2.84
CA SER A 235 3.49 -4.94 3.45
C SER A 235 2.85 -6.32 3.56
N VAL A 236 3.29 -7.35 2.82
CA VAL A 236 2.67 -8.68 2.88
C VAL A 236 3.12 -9.53 4.08
N ASP A 237 4.22 -9.18 4.74
CA ASP A 237 4.80 -9.96 5.86
C ASP A 237 5.11 -11.43 5.46
N ALA A 238 5.61 -11.62 4.24
CA ALA A 238 6.07 -12.91 3.75
C ALA A 238 7.35 -13.36 4.46
N LYS A 239 7.55 -14.67 4.60
CA LYS A 239 8.80 -15.20 5.17
C LYS A 239 9.95 -15.13 4.16
N ASN A 240 9.68 -15.56 2.93
CA ASN A 240 10.63 -15.55 1.84
C ASN A 240 10.14 -14.50 0.84
N LEU A 241 11.03 -13.58 0.47
CA LEU A 241 10.68 -12.43 -0.35
C LEU A 241 11.69 -12.28 -1.47
N ILE A 242 11.18 -12.02 -2.66
CA ILE A 242 11.94 -11.64 -3.83
C ILE A 242 11.38 -10.31 -4.31
N VAL A 243 12.25 -9.31 -4.44
CA VAL A 243 11.92 -8.00 -5.02
C VAL A 243 12.72 -7.83 -6.29
N ASN A 244 12.05 -7.44 -7.36
CA ASN A 244 12.65 -7.21 -8.65
C ASN A 244 12.23 -5.84 -9.19
N ASP A 245 13.19 -5.04 -9.65
CA ASP A 245 12.91 -3.85 -10.45
C ASP A 245 13.99 -3.69 -11.52
N ILE A 246 13.56 -3.50 -12.76
CA ILE A 246 14.49 -3.36 -13.89
C ILE A 246 15.26 -2.02 -13.85
N ASP A 247 14.80 -1.02 -13.07
CA ASP A 247 15.62 0.17 -12.77
C ASP A 247 16.75 -0.23 -11.81
N ALA A 248 17.98 -0.25 -12.35
CA ALA A 248 19.18 -0.58 -11.60
C ALA A 248 19.39 0.31 -10.37
N GLY A 249 18.96 1.58 -10.40
CA GLY A 249 19.11 2.50 -9.28
C GLY A 249 18.14 2.19 -8.14
N ALA A 250 16.90 1.83 -8.48
CA ALA A 250 15.92 1.38 -7.49
C ALA A 250 16.35 0.06 -6.85
N SER A 251 16.78 -0.90 -7.65
CA SER A 251 17.25 -2.18 -7.14
C SER A 251 18.55 -2.05 -6.34
N SER A 252 19.46 -1.14 -6.74
CA SER A 252 20.65 -0.80 -5.96
C SER A 252 20.28 -0.19 -4.61
N PHE A 253 19.31 0.73 -4.59
CA PHE A 253 18.79 1.29 -3.35
C PHE A 253 18.16 0.21 -2.48
N LEU A 254 17.27 -0.63 -3.00
CA LEU A 254 16.63 -1.70 -2.23
C LEU A 254 17.67 -2.65 -1.63
N PHE A 255 18.65 -3.08 -2.42
CA PHE A 255 19.76 -3.90 -1.96
C PHE A 255 20.55 -3.22 -0.83
N ALA A 256 21.01 -1.98 -1.06
CA ALA A 256 21.79 -1.22 -0.09
C ALA A 256 20.99 -0.96 1.19
N PHE A 257 19.70 -0.65 1.08
CA PHE A 257 18.84 -0.37 2.21
C PHE A 257 18.57 -1.62 3.04
N ILE A 258 18.29 -2.77 2.39
CA ILE A 258 17.99 -4.05 3.06
C ILE A 258 19.22 -4.62 3.76
N HIS A 259 20.39 -4.59 3.12
CA HIS A 259 21.60 -5.26 3.61
C HIS A 259 22.58 -4.32 4.31
N TYR A 260 22.65 -3.05 3.91
CA TYR A 260 23.68 -2.09 4.33
C TYR A 260 23.10 -0.77 4.87
N LYS A 261 21.96 -0.82 5.55
CA LYS A 261 21.28 0.35 6.16
C LYS A 261 22.22 1.34 6.86
N GLY A 262 23.19 0.83 7.62
CA GLY A 262 24.16 1.66 8.35
C GLY A 262 25.02 2.50 7.41
N GLU A 263 25.52 1.90 6.33
CA GLU A 263 26.33 2.57 5.32
C GLU A 263 25.50 3.54 4.48
N VAL A 264 24.26 3.19 4.12
CA VAL A 264 23.35 4.12 3.44
C VAL A 264 23.17 5.41 4.26
N LYS A 265 23.02 5.30 5.58
CA LYS A 265 22.93 6.50 6.45
C LYS A 265 24.22 7.31 6.46
N LYS A 266 25.38 6.68 6.35
CA LYS A 266 26.66 7.39 6.25
C LYS A 266 26.76 8.15 4.94
N VAL A 267 26.54 7.44 3.83
CA VAL A 267 26.54 8.03 2.49
C VAL A 267 25.55 9.19 2.40
N LEU A 268 24.32 9.05 2.89
CA LEU A 268 23.33 10.14 2.86
C LEU A 268 23.75 11.35 3.72
N ALA A 269 24.44 11.12 4.84
CA ALA A 269 24.96 12.19 5.71
C ALA A 269 26.13 12.93 5.06
N ASP A 270 27.08 12.19 4.48
CA ASP A 270 28.24 12.75 3.77
C ASP A 270 27.79 13.49 2.51
N PHE A 271 26.92 12.87 1.73
CA PHE A 271 26.30 13.47 0.55
C PHE A 271 25.55 14.76 0.88
N HIS A 272 24.80 14.77 1.98
CA HIS A 272 24.12 15.99 2.44
C HIS A 272 25.11 17.11 2.73
N LYS A 273 26.18 16.82 3.47
CA LYS A 273 27.24 17.78 3.78
C LYS A 273 27.82 18.35 2.50
N ASP A 274 28.19 17.51 1.55
CA ASP A 274 28.78 17.95 0.29
C ASP A 274 27.79 18.75 -0.56
N PHE A 275 26.50 18.36 -0.55
CA PHE A 275 25.43 19.04 -1.28
C PHE A 275 25.16 20.48 -0.80
N VAL A 276 25.30 20.75 0.50
CA VAL A 276 25.07 22.10 1.07
C VAL A 276 26.34 22.93 1.20
N SER A 277 27.50 22.30 1.41
CA SER A 277 28.75 23.00 1.76
C SER A 277 29.75 23.13 0.61
N ALA A 278 29.60 22.36 -0.47
CA ALA A 278 30.53 22.35 -1.59
C ALA A 278 29.81 22.45 -2.95
N GLN A 279 30.53 22.93 -3.97
CA GLN A 279 30.13 22.69 -5.36
C GLN A 279 30.56 21.27 -5.72
N ILE A 280 29.59 20.36 -5.88
CA ILE A 280 29.83 18.97 -6.28
C ILE A 280 30.37 18.90 -7.72
N SER A 281 30.14 19.95 -8.52
CA SER A 281 30.63 20.09 -9.89
C SER A 281 31.38 21.42 -10.07
N ASN A 282 32.55 21.36 -10.70
CA ASN A 282 33.32 22.55 -11.11
C ASN A 282 32.67 23.35 -12.25
N LYS A 283 31.59 22.83 -12.85
CA LYS A 283 30.82 23.52 -13.89
C LYS A 283 29.60 24.22 -13.25
N ILE A 284 29.49 25.53 -13.48
CA ILE A 284 28.29 26.31 -13.16
C ILE A 284 27.23 25.98 -14.23
N LEU A 285 26.15 25.33 -13.82
CA LEU A 285 25.02 24.93 -14.66
C LEU A 285 23.79 25.85 -14.49
N TYR A 286 23.77 26.63 -13.42
CA TYR A 286 22.71 27.56 -13.03
C TYR A 286 23.33 28.86 -12.51
N THR A 287 23.08 29.94 -13.24
CA THR A 287 23.74 31.25 -13.11
C THR A 287 22.86 32.27 -12.40
N ASP A 288 23.45 33.43 -12.11
CA ASP A 288 22.74 34.58 -11.56
C ASP A 288 21.60 35.09 -12.46
N ALA A 289 21.81 35.06 -13.78
CA ALA A 289 20.77 35.39 -14.74
C ALA A 289 19.60 34.39 -14.70
N ASP A 290 19.86 33.12 -14.37
CA ASP A 290 18.83 32.10 -14.24
C ASP A 290 18.02 32.25 -12.95
N VAL A 291 18.66 32.68 -11.86
CA VAL A 291 17.98 33.07 -10.62
C VAL A 291 17.03 34.22 -10.93
N GLN A 292 17.55 35.27 -11.56
CA GLN A 292 16.78 36.46 -11.94
C GLN A 292 15.54 36.11 -12.76
N ARG A 293 15.69 35.37 -13.86
CA ARG A 293 14.58 34.95 -14.73
C ARG A 293 13.49 34.16 -14.01
N HIS A 294 13.88 33.26 -13.10
CA HIS A 294 12.91 32.47 -12.34
C HIS A 294 12.12 33.31 -11.33
N TYR A 295 12.77 34.28 -10.66
CA TYR A 295 12.07 35.18 -9.74
C TYR A 295 11.19 36.20 -10.47
N GLU A 296 11.62 36.73 -11.62
CA GLU A 296 10.79 37.61 -12.47
C GLU A 296 9.51 36.90 -12.92
N SER A 297 9.62 35.64 -13.33
CA SER A 297 8.46 34.81 -13.69
C SER A 297 7.52 34.56 -12.50
N TYR A 298 8.07 34.38 -11.29
CA TYR A 298 7.28 34.22 -10.07
C TYR A 298 6.51 35.50 -9.70
N ILE A 299 7.17 36.67 -9.78
CA ILE A 299 6.55 37.99 -9.51
C ILE A 299 5.46 38.31 -10.54
N ALA A 300 5.70 38.04 -11.83
CA ALA A 300 4.72 38.28 -12.90
C ALA A 300 3.43 37.46 -12.72
N ASN A 301 3.52 36.28 -12.10
CA ASN A 301 2.37 35.43 -11.82
C ASN A 301 1.57 35.85 -10.57
N GLN A 302 2.13 36.71 -9.70
CA GLN A 302 1.44 37.28 -8.55
C GLN A 302 0.85 38.66 -8.90
N LYS A 303 -0.31 38.65 -9.58
CA LYS A 303 -1.03 39.86 -10.08
C LYS A 303 -1.38 40.96 -9.05
N SER A 304 -1.05 40.81 -7.76
CA SER A 304 -1.31 41.81 -6.71
C SER A 304 -0.05 42.49 -6.12
N LEU A 305 1.17 41.98 -6.37
CA LEU A 305 2.42 42.61 -5.89
C LEU A 305 3.24 43.29 -7.01
N SER A 306 2.77 43.21 -8.25
CA SER A 306 3.49 43.62 -9.46
C SER A 306 3.68 45.14 -9.64
N LYS A 307 3.50 45.95 -8.60
CA LYS A 307 3.68 47.41 -8.67
C LYS A 307 4.87 47.96 -7.86
N GLN A 308 5.59 47.17 -7.05
CA GLN A 308 6.50 47.78 -6.08
C GLN A 308 7.93 47.25 -5.95
N LEU A 309 8.34 46.13 -6.55
CA LEU A 309 9.70 45.62 -6.36
C LEU A 309 10.29 45.08 -7.66
N ASN A 310 11.23 45.82 -8.25
CA ASN A 310 12.22 45.25 -9.17
C ASN A 310 13.22 44.40 -8.34
N ILE A 311 13.67 43.27 -8.85
CA ILE A 311 14.65 42.45 -8.12
C ILE A 311 15.97 43.20 -7.94
N GLU A 312 16.40 44.06 -8.87
CA GLU A 312 17.57 44.90 -8.60
C GLU A 312 17.36 45.77 -7.35
N GLN A 313 16.14 46.25 -7.10
CA GLN A 313 15.78 47.03 -5.92
C GLN A 313 15.74 46.21 -4.61
N LEU A 314 15.45 44.91 -4.64
CA LEU A 314 15.56 44.03 -3.45
C LEU A 314 17.02 43.84 -3.00
N TYR A 315 17.98 44.03 -3.91
CA TYR A 315 19.41 43.78 -3.71
C TYR A 315 20.23 45.09 -3.75
N ASP A 316 19.58 46.23 -4.00
CA ASP A 316 20.18 47.55 -4.06
C ASP A 316 20.16 48.21 -2.67
N LYS A 317 21.36 48.58 -2.19
CA LYS A 317 21.53 49.35 -0.95
C LYS A 317 20.71 50.65 -0.96
N GLN A 318 20.49 51.24 -2.13
CA GLN A 318 19.82 52.52 -2.27
C GLN A 318 18.30 52.41 -2.04
N TYR A 319 17.66 51.33 -2.52
CA TYR A 319 16.23 51.09 -2.32
C TYR A 319 15.84 50.91 -0.83
N TYR A 320 16.65 50.20 -0.04
CA TYR A 320 16.43 50.04 1.40
C TYR A 320 16.69 51.34 2.20
N ASN A 321 17.55 52.22 1.68
CA ASN A 321 17.75 53.55 2.28
C ASN A 321 16.62 54.52 1.93
N ASP A 322 16.00 54.38 0.74
CA ASP A 322 14.95 55.27 0.24
C ASP A 322 13.53 54.88 0.74
N TYR A 323 13.24 53.60 0.94
CA TYR A 323 11.97 53.11 1.52
C TYR A 323 12.09 52.89 3.04
N ASN A 324 12.07 54.01 3.76
CA ASN A 324 12.28 54.12 5.20
C ASN A 324 11.08 53.55 6.01
N TYR A 325 11.11 52.24 6.32
CA TYR A 325 10.16 51.55 7.22
C TYR A 325 10.55 51.65 8.71
N GLY A 326 11.39 52.62 9.10
CA GLY A 326 11.85 52.77 10.48
C GLY A 326 12.85 51.69 10.94
N LEU A 327 13.49 51.00 9.99
CA LEU A 327 14.52 49.98 10.25
C LEU A 327 15.90 50.64 10.41
N ASP A 328 16.70 50.15 11.34
CA ASP A 328 18.06 50.65 11.54
C ASP A 328 19.07 50.09 10.51
N LYS A 329 20.25 50.72 10.44
CA LYS A 329 21.32 50.33 9.51
C LYS A 329 21.80 48.88 9.70
N LYS A 330 21.71 48.32 10.92
CA LYS A 330 22.09 46.94 11.21
C LYS A 330 21.05 45.97 10.65
N GLU A 331 19.76 46.30 10.76
CA GLU A 331 18.67 45.49 10.22
C GLU A 331 18.73 45.42 8.68
N ILE A 332 19.02 46.53 8.01
CA ILE A 332 19.24 46.57 6.55
C ILE A 332 20.43 45.70 6.15
N GLN A 333 21.57 45.85 6.83
CA GLN A 333 22.79 45.09 6.52
C GLN A 333 22.59 43.57 6.76
N LEU A 334 21.80 43.21 7.77
CA LEU A 334 21.42 41.83 8.06
C LEU A 334 20.50 41.26 6.97
N GLY A 335 19.51 42.04 6.51
CA GLY A 335 18.65 41.68 5.38
C GLY A 335 19.44 41.38 4.11
N ILE A 336 20.35 42.28 3.70
CA ILE A 336 21.22 42.09 2.52
C ILE A 336 22.10 40.83 2.66
N SER A 337 22.69 40.61 3.84
CA SER A 337 23.49 39.42 4.11
C SER A 337 22.68 38.13 3.96
N ASN A 338 21.44 38.11 4.46
CA ASN A 338 20.58 36.94 4.41
C ASN A 338 20.12 36.63 2.97
N ILE A 339 19.75 37.66 2.21
CA ILE A 339 19.41 37.55 0.79
C ILE A 339 20.57 36.94 -0.01
N THR A 340 21.78 37.41 0.24
CA THR A 340 22.98 36.92 -0.44
C THR A 340 23.22 35.44 -0.13
N ILE A 341 23.09 35.04 1.14
CA ILE A 341 23.22 33.63 1.55
C ILE A 341 22.14 32.76 0.92
N GLN A 342 20.89 33.23 0.88
CA GLN A 342 19.77 32.54 0.26
C GLN A 342 19.99 32.32 -1.24
N ARG A 343 20.41 33.37 -1.95
CA ARG A 343 20.74 33.31 -3.37
C ARG A 343 21.85 32.30 -3.66
N GLU A 344 22.93 32.33 -2.89
CA GLU A 344 24.04 31.37 -3.04
C GLU A 344 23.61 29.94 -2.70
N PHE A 345 22.77 29.75 -1.68
CA PHE A 345 22.20 28.45 -1.35
C PHE A 345 21.35 27.89 -2.51
N ILE A 346 20.44 28.69 -3.08
CA ILE A 346 19.61 28.27 -4.23
C ILE A 346 20.49 27.92 -5.42
N LYS A 347 21.51 28.74 -5.72
CA LYS A 347 22.45 28.48 -6.80
C LYS A 347 23.19 27.16 -6.59
N ASN A 348 23.76 26.95 -5.41
CA ASN A 348 24.55 25.76 -5.12
C ASN A 348 23.68 24.49 -5.13
N THR A 349 22.53 24.50 -4.47
CA THR A 349 21.63 23.33 -4.44
C THR A 349 21.10 22.96 -5.82
N ARG A 350 20.72 23.94 -6.66
CA ARG A 350 20.27 23.68 -8.04
C ARG A 350 21.40 23.20 -8.96
N ASN A 351 22.59 23.79 -8.84
CA ASN A 351 23.78 23.33 -9.56
C ASN A 351 24.12 21.87 -9.19
N ASN A 352 24.15 21.58 -7.89
CA ASN A 352 24.43 20.25 -7.37
C ASN A 352 23.34 19.25 -7.81
N TYR A 353 22.06 19.63 -7.78
CA TYR A 353 20.96 18.79 -8.24
C TYR A 353 21.10 18.39 -9.73
N LEU A 354 21.46 19.34 -10.60
CA LEU A 354 21.75 19.04 -12.01
C LEU A 354 22.98 18.16 -12.20
N ALA A 355 24.02 18.32 -11.37
CA ALA A 355 25.21 17.49 -11.42
C ALA A 355 24.88 16.04 -11.01
N ILE A 356 24.06 15.86 -9.98
CA ILE A 356 23.57 14.55 -9.53
C ILE A 356 22.74 13.88 -10.62
N GLN A 357 21.81 14.62 -11.25
CA GLN A 357 21.01 14.09 -12.36
C GLN A 357 21.90 13.50 -13.47
N LYS A 358 22.92 14.26 -13.92
CA LYS A 358 23.88 13.79 -14.94
C LYS A 358 24.69 12.58 -14.47
N THR A 359 25.04 12.53 -13.19
CA THR A 359 25.79 11.41 -12.62
C THR A 359 24.93 10.15 -12.58
N LEU A 360 23.66 10.27 -12.17
CA LEU A 360 22.70 9.18 -12.21
C LEU A 360 22.49 8.67 -13.64
N ASP A 361 22.41 9.53 -14.65
CA ASP A 361 22.30 9.11 -16.05
C ASP A 361 23.50 8.28 -16.53
N LEU A 362 24.71 8.61 -16.07
CA LEU A 362 25.92 7.85 -16.37
C LEU A 362 25.92 6.50 -15.64
N TRP A 363 25.59 6.51 -14.35
CA TRP A 363 25.55 5.31 -13.51
C TRP A 363 24.44 4.35 -13.93
N ASN A 364 23.27 4.86 -14.35
CA ASN A 364 22.21 4.06 -14.96
C ASN A 364 22.73 3.25 -16.15
N LYS A 365 23.60 3.83 -16.99
CA LYS A 365 24.21 3.12 -18.12
C LYS A 365 25.28 2.13 -17.68
N GLN A 366 26.14 2.53 -16.74
CA GLN A 366 27.23 1.71 -16.23
C GLN A 366 26.72 0.46 -15.49
N TYR A 367 25.66 0.60 -14.71
CA TYR A 367 25.12 -0.44 -13.84
C TYR A 367 23.85 -1.09 -14.37
N ALA A 368 23.41 -0.79 -15.61
CA ALA A 368 22.20 -1.37 -16.20
C ALA A 368 22.13 -2.90 -16.08
N ASN A 369 23.27 -3.58 -16.25
CA ASN A 369 23.39 -5.03 -16.25
C ASN A 369 24.13 -5.58 -15.02
N ILE A 370 24.23 -4.81 -13.93
CA ILE A 370 24.87 -5.33 -12.73
C ILE A 370 24.05 -6.50 -12.18
N ASP A 371 24.69 -7.57 -11.75
CA ASP A 371 24.00 -8.70 -11.12
C ASP A 371 23.91 -8.49 -9.60
N ILE A 372 22.89 -7.75 -9.17
CA ILE A 372 22.69 -7.38 -7.74
C ILE A 372 22.54 -8.63 -6.87
N ALA A 373 21.95 -9.69 -7.40
CA ALA A 373 21.68 -10.91 -6.66
C ALA A 373 22.94 -11.65 -6.20
N ASN A 374 24.08 -11.41 -6.87
CA ASN A 374 25.37 -12.03 -6.59
C ASN A 374 26.33 -11.11 -5.82
N LEU A 375 25.88 -9.93 -5.38
CA LEU A 375 26.67 -9.07 -4.52
C LEU A 375 26.68 -9.62 -3.08
N PRO A 376 27.83 -9.58 -2.37
CA PRO A 376 27.88 -9.95 -0.96
C PRO A 376 26.97 -9.05 -0.12
N THR A 377 26.36 -9.60 0.93
CA THR A 377 25.38 -8.91 1.78
C THR A 377 25.89 -8.56 3.18
N ASP A 378 27.15 -8.87 3.48
CA ASP A 378 27.74 -8.85 4.82
C ASP A 378 29.20 -8.37 4.86
N ILE A 379 29.57 -7.41 4.00
CA ILE A 379 30.92 -6.83 3.99
C ILE A 379 31.18 -5.99 5.25
N ASP A 380 32.33 -6.22 5.89
CA ASP A 380 32.86 -5.37 6.95
C ASP A 380 33.72 -4.24 6.35
N PHE A 381 33.07 -3.12 6.02
CA PHE A 381 33.75 -1.97 5.39
C PHE A 381 34.87 -1.36 6.25
N LEU A 382 34.96 -1.66 7.55
CA LEU A 382 36.09 -1.21 8.36
C LEU A 382 37.36 -2.01 8.08
N LYS A 383 37.22 -3.29 7.73
CA LYS A 383 38.34 -4.20 7.47
C LYS A 383 38.65 -4.32 5.98
N ASP A 384 37.62 -4.31 5.15
CA ASP A 384 37.72 -4.69 3.75
C ASP A 384 37.69 -3.51 2.77
N LYS A 385 37.75 -2.25 3.25
CA LYS A 385 37.56 -1.03 2.44
C LYS A 385 38.37 -0.98 1.13
N ASP A 386 39.55 -1.59 1.11
CA ASP A 386 40.46 -1.53 -0.03
C ASP A 386 40.24 -2.69 -1.03
N SER A 387 39.46 -3.71 -0.65
CA SER A 387 39.11 -4.84 -1.49
C SER A 387 38.30 -4.39 -2.71
N PRO A 388 38.60 -4.92 -3.92
CA PRO A 388 37.81 -4.63 -5.12
C PRO A 388 36.31 -4.94 -4.95
N VAL A 389 35.98 -5.96 -4.16
CA VAL A 389 34.59 -6.37 -3.90
C VAL A 389 33.90 -5.34 -3.00
N ALA A 390 34.56 -4.89 -1.95
CA ALA A 390 34.02 -3.85 -1.06
C ALA A 390 33.80 -2.54 -1.82
N LYS A 391 34.76 -2.11 -2.64
CA LYS A 391 34.62 -0.91 -3.49
C LYS A 391 33.39 -1.01 -4.39
N LYS A 392 33.23 -2.14 -5.09
CA LYS A 392 32.07 -2.37 -5.96
C LYS A 392 30.74 -2.30 -5.19
N VAL A 393 30.66 -2.90 -4.00
CA VAL A 393 29.44 -2.82 -3.18
C VAL A 393 29.20 -1.40 -2.68
N TYR A 394 30.26 -0.68 -2.32
CA TYR A 394 30.18 0.71 -1.90
C TYR A 394 29.66 1.61 -3.03
N ASP A 395 30.15 1.44 -4.26
CA ASP A 395 29.64 2.17 -5.44
C ASP A 395 28.12 1.96 -5.63
N ILE A 396 27.62 0.75 -5.34
CA ILE A 396 26.19 0.42 -5.40
C ILE A 396 25.40 1.05 -4.25
N ILE A 397 25.99 1.15 -3.06
CA ILE A 397 25.40 1.88 -1.93
C ILE A 397 25.31 3.37 -2.27
N GLU A 398 26.36 3.96 -2.84
CA GLU A 398 26.36 5.35 -3.29
C GLU A 398 25.31 5.59 -4.37
N TYR A 399 25.25 4.72 -5.37
CA TYR A 399 24.28 4.82 -6.46
C TYR A 399 22.85 4.74 -5.94
N GLY A 400 22.56 3.75 -5.09
CA GLY A 400 21.26 3.61 -4.45
C GLY A 400 20.88 4.81 -3.59
N ALA A 401 21.82 5.36 -2.80
CA ALA A 401 21.58 6.53 -1.96
C ALA A 401 21.31 7.80 -2.79
N MET A 402 22.09 8.03 -3.85
CA MET A 402 21.87 9.14 -4.78
C MET A 402 20.53 9.00 -5.51
N TRP A 403 20.20 7.79 -5.95
CA TRP A 403 18.92 7.49 -6.58
C TRP A 403 17.77 7.80 -5.63
N PHE A 404 17.84 7.34 -4.37
CA PHE A 404 16.84 7.63 -3.35
C PHE A 404 16.70 9.13 -3.07
N PHE A 405 17.81 9.84 -2.84
CA PHE A 405 17.80 11.29 -2.67
C PHE A 405 17.03 11.98 -3.80
N PHE A 406 17.39 11.66 -5.04
CA PHE A 406 16.86 12.30 -6.23
C PHE A 406 15.36 12.06 -6.38
N TRP A 407 14.89 10.84 -6.14
CA TRP A 407 13.47 10.49 -6.23
C TRP A 407 12.67 10.85 -4.98
N SER A 408 13.29 11.24 -3.87
CA SER A 408 12.60 11.73 -2.67
C SER A 408 12.30 13.24 -2.70
N ILE A 409 12.81 13.98 -3.69
CA ILE A 409 12.45 15.38 -3.92
C ILE A 409 11.11 15.46 -4.64
N ARG A 410 10.14 16.13 -4.02
CA ARG A 410 8.80 16.33 -4.60
C ARG A 410 8.87 17.21 -5.84
N LYS A 411 8.31 16.74 -6.95
CA LYS A 411 8.27 17.46 -8.21
C LYS A 411 7.12 18.46 -8.22
N ASN A 412 7.36 19.64 -8.78
CA ASN A 412 6.34 20.70 -8.87
C ASN A 412 5.28 20.41 -9.96
N ASN A 413 5.59 19.55 -10.92
CA ASN A 413 4.69 19.14 -12.00
C ASN A 413 4.50 17.62 -11.98
N ALA A 414 3.26 17.17 -11.80
CA ALA A 414 2.92 15.75 -11.84
C ALA A 414 3.35 15.12 -13.17
N GLY A 415 4.22 14.10 -13.10
CA GLY A 415 4.53 13.20 -14.23
C GLY A 415 5.57 13.68 -15.26
N LYS A 416 6.34 14.75 -15.01
CA LYS A 416 7.45 15.15 -15.90
C LYS A 416 8.82 14.68 -15.40
N GLU A 417 9.77 14.61 -16.34
CA GLU A 417 11.19 14.47 -16.01
C GLU A 417 11.59 15.51 -14.95
N PRO A 418 12.45 15.15 -13.99
CA PRO A 418 12.94 16.06 -12.95
C PRO A 418 13.47 17.34 -13.58
N TYR A 419 13.01 18.48 -13.07
CA TYR A 419 13.39 19.79 -13.56
C TYR A 419 14.12 20.58 -12.48
N ILE A 420 14.99 21.50 -12.89
CA ILE A 420 15.86 22.22 -11.97
C ILE A 420 15.09 23.00 -10.87
N THR A 421 13.88 23.47 -11.17
CA THR A 421 13.06 24.20 -10.20
C THR A 421 12.38 23.31 -9.17
N ASP A 422 12.39 21.98 -9.35
CA ASP A 422 11.94 21.03 -8.33
C ASP A 422 12.82 21.12 -7.08
N MET A 423 14.12 21.40 -7.27
CA MET A 423 15.03 21.73 -6.17
C MET A 423 14.81 23.19 -5.70
N SER A 424 13.97 23.32 -4.68
CA SER A 424 13.71 24.55 -3.93
C SER A 424 14.08 24.38 -2.46
N GLU A 425 14.22 25.49 -1.73
CA GLU A 425 14.42 25.47 -0.27
C GLU A 425 13.35 24.64 0.44
N SER A 426 12.09 24.83 0.08
CA SER A 426 10.97 24.08 0.67
C SER A 426 11.07 22.59 0.36
N ALA A 427 11.35 22.22 -0.89
CA ALA A 427 11.45 20.82 -1.28
C ALA A 427 12.62 20.11 -0.59
N TYR A 428 13.74 20.82 -0.40
CA TYR A 428 14.89 20.29 0.31
C TYR A 428 14.65 20.20 1.83
N ALA A 429 14.03 21.22 2.44
CA ALA A 429 13.62 21.16 3.84
C ALA A 429 12.61 20.03 4.09
N ASP A 430 11.67 19.82 3.17
CA ASP A 430 10.75 18.69 3.17
C ASP A 430 11.51 17.37 3.10
N TYR A 431 12.51 17.23 2.22
CA TYR A 431 13.34 16.02 2.20
C TYR A 431 14.02 15.75 3.56
N ILE A 432 14.65 16.75 4.17
CA ILE A 432 15.35 16.58 5.44
C ILE A 432 14.39 16.18 6.58
N THR A 433 13.23 16.82 6.67
CA THR A 433 12.25 16.62 7.75
C THR A 433 11.35 15.40 7.49
N ASN A 434 10.74 15.38 6.32
CA ASN A 434 9.70 14.44 5.93
C ASN A 434 10.25 13.17 5.31
N VAL A 435 11.50 13.13 4.82
CA VAL A 435 12.10 11.89 4.29
C VAL A 435 13.15 11.36 5.24
N LEU A 436 14.12 12.17 5.67
CA LEU A 436 15.18 11.72 6.58
C LEU A 436 14.78 11.70 8.06
N GLY A 437 13.68 12.34 8.44
CA GLY A 437 13.20 12.36 9.83
C GLY A 437 14.08 13.17 10.76
N PHE A 438 14.76 14.17 10.22
CA PHE A 438 15.53 15.11 11.00
C PHE A 438 14.59 16.16 11.58
N ASP A 439 14.55 16.23 12.91
CA ASP A 439 13.78 17.24 13.64
C ASP A 439 14.69 18.44 13.91
N PHE A 440 14.33 19.60 13.33
CA PHE A 440 14.93 20.88 13.66
C PHE A 440 14.42 21.30 15.05
N LYS A 441 14.87 20.61 16.11
CA LYS A 441 14.38 20.86 17.49
C LYS A 441 14.26 22.35 17.79
N ASP A 442 13.07 22.71 18.26
CA ASP A 442 12.66 23.97 18.89
C ASP A 442 13.78 24.55 19.77
N THR A 443 14.68 25.33 19.16
CA THR A 443 15.43 26.31 19.95
C THR A 443 14.52 27.52 20.06
N GLU A 444 14.36 28.05 21.27
CA GLU A 444 13.60 29.27 21.65
C GLU A 444 13.63 30.41 20.62
N ASN A 445 14.70 30.50 19.84
CA ASN A 445 14.87 31.42 18.72
C ASN A 445 13.89 31.22 17.54
N TYR A 446 13.40 30.01 17.25
CA TYR A 446 12.49 29.75 16.12
C TYR A 446 11.12 30.45 16.32
N ARG A 447 10.62 30.50 17.57
CA ARG A 447 9.36 31.17 17.93
C ARG A 447 9.42 32.70 17.91
N ILE A 448 10.62 33.30 17.98
CA ILE A 448 10.78 34.75 17.97
C ILE A 448 10.57 35.32 16.55
N TYR A 449 10.96 34.58 15.51
CA TYR A 449 10.95 35.10 14.14
C TYR A 449 9.63 34.88 13.38
N SER A 450 8.83 33.88 13.76
CA SER A 450 7.50 33.63 13.14
C SER A 450 6.44 34.72 13.43
N LYS A 451 6.75 35.69 14.30
CA LYS A 451 5.85 36.80 14.66
C LYS A 451 6.01 38.04 13.76
N LEU A 452 7.04 38.12 12.92
CA LEU A 452 7.37 39.34 12.17
C LEU A 452 6.98 39.33 10.68
N ARG A 453 6.41 38.24 10.12
CA ARG A 453 6.06 38.15 8.69
C ARG A 453 7.22 38.48 7.73
N ILE A 454 8.47 38.23 8.15
CA ILE A 454 9.69 38.26 7.30
C ILE A 454 10.26 36.84 7.27
N ASP A 455 9.40 35.86 6.97
CA ASP A 455 9.62 34.46 7.36
C ASP A 455 10.43 33.63 6.34
N LYS A 456 10.81 34.17 5.18
CA LYS A 456 11.49 33.40 4.12
C LYS A 456 13.00 33.63 3.98
N MET A 457 13.53 34.72 4.52
CA MET A 457 14.92 35.14 4.26
C MET A 457 15.86 34.82 5.43
N TYR A 458 15.33 34.73 6.65
CA TYR A 458 16.11 34.34 7.84
C TYR A 458 16.40 32.83 7.93
N ASP A 459 15.69 32.01 7.16
CA ASP A 459 15.79 30.55 7.20
C ASP A 459 17.13 30.06 6.63
N ALA A 460 17.59 30.59 5.48
CA ALA A 460 18.76 30.09 4.76
C ALA A 460 20.08 30.13 5.56
N LYS A 461 20.35 31.20 6.33
CA LYS A 461 21.58 31.31 7.14
C LYS A 461 21.58 30.35 8.34
N TYR A 462 20.42 30.10 8.93
CA TYR A 462 20.27 29.15 10.03
C TYR A 462 20.32 27.70 9.53
N PHE A 463 19.68 27.47 8.38
CA PHE A 463 19.60 26.20 7.67
C PHE A 463 20.98 25.74 7.16
N VAL A 464 21.79 26.62 6.57
CA VAL A 464 23.16 26.29 6.11
C VAL A 464 24.14 26.06 7.27
N ASN A 465 24.07 26.86 8.35
CA ASN A 465 25.05 26.79 9.45
C ASN A 465 24.83 25.64 10.45
N ARG A 466 23.64 25.01 10.49
CA ARG A 466 23.31 23.95 11.47
C ARG A 466 23.24 22.54 10.90
N MET A 467 23.42 22.37 9.60
CA MET A 467 23.19 21.09 8.94
C MET A 467 24.39 20.15 8.92
N ASN A 468 24.92 19.87 10.12
CA ASN A 468 25.79 18.71 10.35
C ASN A 468 24.91 17.47 10.60
N LEU A 469 24.28 16.95 9.55
CA LEU A 469 23.60 15.67 9.65
C LEU A 469 24.64 14.57 9.93
N LEU A 470 24.52 13.92 11.10
CA LEU A 470 25.27 12.71 11.38
C LEU A 470 24.42 11.48 11.01
N PRO A 471 25.02 10.32 10.71
CA PRO A 471 24.29 9.11 10.35
C PRO A 471 23.24 8.70 11.39
N LYS A 472 23.54 8.95 12.68
CA LYS A 472 22.61 8.71 13.81
C LYS A 472 21.37 9.60 13.80
N ASN A 473 21.41 10.75 13.13
CA ASN A 473 20.29 11.68 13.05
C ASN A 473 19.29 11.28 11.95
N ILE A 474 19.70 10.49 10.97
CA ILE A 474 18.82 9.98 9.92
C ILE A 474 17.94 8.88 10.51
N LYS A 475 16.64 9.15 10.64
CA LYS A 475 15.64 8.22 11.17
C LYS A 475 14.81 7.56 10.07
N PHE A 476 14.70 8.25 8.94
CA PHE A 476 13.73 8.03 7.87
C PHE A 476 12.28 8.20 8.37
N ASN A 477 11.61 9.28 7.98
CA ASN A 477 10.31 9.67 8.53
C ASN A 477 9.14 8.90 7.90
N CYS A 478 8.95 7.66 8.32
CA CYS A 478 7.64 7.03 8.26
C CYS A 478 7.37 6.24 9.53
N ASP A 479 6.16 6.36 10.07
CA ASP A 479 5.74 5.78 11.37
C ASP A 479 5.93 4.25 11.43
N LYS A 480 6.12 3.61 10.27
CA LYS A 480 6.30 2.16 10.10
C LYS A 480 7.60 1.80 9.35
N MET A 481 8.62 2.66 9.33
CA MET A 481 9.90 2.35 8.69
C MET A 481 10.58 1.13 9.34
N HIS A 482 10.48 1.01 10.67
CA HIS A 482 10.93 -0.17 11.39
C HIS A 482 10.29 -1.45 10.82
N ASP A 483 9.00 -1.39 10.49
CA ASP A 483 8.27 -2.50 9.89
C ASP A 483 8.72 -2.79 8.46
N PHE A 484 9.04 -1.78 7.65
CA PHE A 484 9.64 -1.98 6.32
C PHE A 484 10.89 -2.85 6.43
N PHE A 485 11.85 -2.46 7.28
CA PHE A 485 13.10 -3.21 7.49
C PHE A 485 12.85 -4.61 8.04
N LYS A 486 11.96 -4.72 9.01
CA LYS A 486 11.62 -5.99 9.66
C LYS A 486 11.04 -6.98 8.66
N TYR A 487 10.16 -6.53 7.76
CA TYR A 487 9.44 -7.40 6.82
C TYR A 487 10.19 -7.64 5.51
N THR A 488 11.16 -6.80 5.15
CA THR A 488 12.05 -7.00 3.99
C THR A 488 13.39 -7.66 4.36
N LYS A 489 13.64 -7.92 5.65
CA LYS A 489 14.90 -8.52 6.12
C LYS A 489 15.16 -9.86 5.42
N GLY A 490 16.29 -9.94 4.71
CA GLY A 490 16.71 -11.15 4.00
C GLY A 490 15.98 -11.38 2.67
N ALA A 491 15.26 -10.38 2.16
CA ALA A 491 14.74 -10.43 0.81
C ALA A 491 15.88 -10.52 -0.21
N LYS A 492 15.63 -11.23 -1.30
CA LYS A 492 16.53 -11.25 -2.46
C LYS A 492 16.15 -10.11 -3.40
N VAL A 493 17.14 -9.34 -3.84
CA VAL A 493 16.95 -8.20 -4.72
C VAL A 493 17.50 -8.51 -6.10
N TYR A 494 16.70 -8.27 -7.13
CA TYR A 494 17.06 -8.48 -8.53
C TYR A 494 16.80 -7.23 -9.35
N ASN A 495 17.59 -7.04 -10.39
CA ASN A 495 17.36 -6.08 -11.47
C ASN A 495 17.22 -6.80 -12.81
N TYR A 496 16.33 -7.80 -12.85
CA TYR A 496 16.10 -8.59 -14.04
C TYR A 496 14.82 -8.16 -14.76
N SER A 497 14.76 -8.48 -16.05
CA SER A 497 13.50 -8.44 -16.82
C SER A 497 12.46 -9.40 -16.21
N TYR A 498 11.17 -9.12 -16.39
CA TYR A 498 10.11 -9.99 -15.86
C TYR A 498 10.17 -11.41 -16.46
N GLU A 499 10.57 -11.55 -17.73
CA GLU A 499 10.73 -12.84 -18.41
C GLU A 499 11.73 -13.72 -17.66
N ARG A 500 12.88 -13.15 -17.29
CA ARG A 500 13.92 -13.83 -16.52
C ARG A 500 13.42 -14.27 -15.15
N MET A 501 12.58 -13.46 -14.48
CA MET A 501 11.97 -13.86 -13.21
C MET A 501 11.06 -15.09 -13.38
N PHE A 502 10.28 -15.15 -14.46
CA PHE A 502 9.45 -16.31 -14.78
C PHE A 502 10.27 -17.53 -15.22
N GLU A 503 11.38 -17.35 -15.93
CA GLU A 503 12.29 -18.46 -16.28
C GLU A 503 12.88 -19.13 -15.04
N LEU A 504 13.27 -18.32 -14.05
CA LEU A 504 13.90 -18.79 -12.82
C LEU A 504 12.90 -19.41 -11.84
N TYR A 505 11.70 -18.83 -11.71
CA TYR A 505 10.78 -19.14 -10.61
C TYR A 505 9.36 -19.51 -11.06
N GLY A 506 8.98 -19.24 -12.31
CA GLY A 506 7.62 -19.42 -12.86
C GLY A 506 7.27 -20.86 -13.25
N LYS A 507 7.93 -21.86 -12.67
CA LYS A 507 7.66 -23.29 -12.93
C LYS A 507 7.25 -24.07 -11.68
N GLU A 508 7.26 -23.44 -10.51
CA GLU A 508 7.05 -24.08 -9.22
C GLU A 508 5.84 -23.48 -8.50
N GLU A 509 4.95 -24.32 -7.98
CA GLU A 509 3.78 -23.90 -7.18
C GLU A 509 4.16 -23.32 -5.80
N SER A 510 5.45 -23.30 -5.45
CA SER A 510 5.96 -22.70 -4.21
C SER A 510 6.13 -21.18 -4.29
N PHE A 511 5.76 -20.53 -5.40
CA PHE A 511 5.90 -19.11 -5.63
C PHE A 511 4.56 -18.45 -5.91
N PHE A 512 4.36 -17.28 -5.30
CA PHE A 512 3.27 -16.37 -5.60
C PHE A 512 3.82 -15.15 -6.30
N PHE A 513 3.29 -14.82 -7.49
CA PHE A 513 3.76 -13.67 -8.26
C PHE A 513 2.77 -12.50 -8.17
N TYR A 514 3.26 -11.37 -7.67
CA TYR A 514 2.58 -10.09 -7.79
C TYR A 514 3.21 -9.27 -8.92
N LEU A 515 2.37 -8.78 -9.82
CA LEU A 515 2.78 -7.98 -10.97
C LEU A 515 2.10 -6.62 -10.94
N ASP A 516 2.93 -5.57 -10.89
CA ASP A 516 2.50 -4.17 -11.06
C ASP A 516 3.17 -3.55 -12.28
N SER A 517 2.97 -4.17 -13.45
CA SER A 517 3.58 -3.69 -14.69
C SER A 517 3.13 -2.26 -15.01
N PRO A 518 3.92 -1.48 -15.76
CA PRO A 518 3.45 -0.24 -16.36
C PRO A 518 2.08 -0.41 -17.03
N TYR A 519 1.20 0.58 -16.87
CA TYR A 519 -0.17 0.44 -17.35
C TYR A 519 -0.23 0.37 -18.88
N PHE A 520 -1.09 -0.52 -19.36
CA PHE A 520 -1.35 -0.65 -20.79
C PHE A 520 -1.75 0.70 -21.39
N CYS A 521 -1.19 1.03 -22.56
CA CYS A 521 -1.42 2.31 -23.25
C CYS A 521 -0.90 3.56 -22.53
N THR A 522 0.09 3.46 -21.64
CA THR A 522 0.68 4.63 -20.99
C THR A 522 2.14 4.84 -21.41
N THR A 523 2.58 6.09 -21.46
CA THR A 523 3.96 6.48 -21.82
C THR A 523 4.72 7.07 -20.64
N ASP A 524 4.11 7.14 -19.46
CA ASP A 524 4.57 7.95 -18.33
C ASP A 524 5.55 7.19 -17.41
N TYR A 525 6.01 6.02 -17.82
CA TYR A 525 6.96 5.19 -17.07
C TYR A 525 8.38 5.35 -17.63
N ALA A 526 9.36 5.42 -16.73
CA ALA A 526 10.78 5.51 -17.09
C ALA A 526 11.29 4.25 -17.83
N ILE A 527 10.55 3.14 -17.74
CA ILE A 527 10.87 1.86 -18.36
C ILE A 527 9.90 1.65 -19.54
N PRO A 528 10.41 1.49 -20.77
CA PRO A 528 9.56 1.14 -21.92
C PRO A 528 8.92 -0.23 -21.70
N PHE A 529 7.59 -0.27 -21.64
CA PHE A 529 6.80 -1.50 -21.58
C PHE A 529 5.60 -1.32 -22.50
N GLN A 530 5.61 -1.99 -23.65
CA GLN A 530 4.68 -1.76 -24.75
C GLN A 530 3.78 -2.99 -24.97
N ASP A 531 2.92 -2.91 -25.98
CA ASP A 531 1.97 -3.94 -26.36
C ASP A 531 2.60 -5.33 -26.54
N ARG A 532 3.85 -5.41 -27.00
CA ARG A 532 4.56 -6.68 -27.17
C ARG A 532 4.89 -7.32 -25.83
N GLU A 533 5.44 -6.55 -24.89
CA GLU A 533 5.77 -7.01 -23.55
C GLU A 533 4.49 -7.41 -22.79
N HIS A 534 3.42 -6.61 -22.92
CA HIS A 534 2.09 -6.97 -22.43
C HIS A 534 1.61 -8.31 -23.00
N LYS A 535 1.70 -8.51 -24.31
CA LYS A 535 1.28 -9.75 -24.97
C LYS A 535 2.05 -10.98 -24.48
N GLU A 536 3.38 -10.90 -24.37
CA GLU A 536 4.19 -12.03 -23.91
C GLU A 536 3.98 -12.31 -22.40
N MET A 537 3.84 -11.27 -21.57
CA MET A 537 3.48 -11.42 -20.17
C MET A 537 2.12 -12.11 -20.01
N LEU A 538 1.08 -11.67 -20.73
CA LEU A 538 -0.25 -12.30 -20.67
C LEU A 538 -0.22 -13.77 -21.13
N LYS A 539 0.65 -14.10 -22.10
CA LYS A 539 0.86 -15.50 -22.50
C LYS A 539 1.42 -16.34 -21.34
N ILE A 540 2.39 -15.83 -20.59
CA ILE A 540 2.94 -16.52 -19.41
C ILE A 540 1.85 -16.70 -18.35
N LEU A 541 1.13 -15.63 -18.00
CA LEU A 541 0.10 -15.65 -16.96
C LEU A 541 -1.06 -16.61 -17.27
N ARG A 542 -1.51 -16.63 -18.53
CA ARG A 542 -2.58 -17.52 -19.00
C ARG A 542 -2.22 -19.00 -18.88
N ASP A 543 -0.93 -19.32 -19.05
CA ASP A 543 -0.45 -20.71 -19.10
C ASP A 543 0.29 -21.11 -17.80
N ALA A 544 0.21 -20.28 -16.75
CA ALA A 544 0.88 -20.48 -15.46
C ALA A 544 0.21 -21.56 -14.59
N SER A 545 1.04 -22.38 -13.93
CA SER A 545 0.59 -23.34 -12.90
C SER A 545 0.62 -22.78 -11.48
N PHE A 546 1.37 -21.69 -11.26
CA PHE A 546 1.47 -21.00 -9.97
C PHE A 546 0.36 -19.95 -9.81
N HIS A 547 0.08 -19.55 -8.57
CA HIS A 547 -0.85 -18.47 -8.30
C HIS A 547 -0.21 -17.08 -8.55
N TRP A 548 -0.97 -16.19 -9.18
CA TRP A 548 -0.52 -14.84 -9.48
C TRP A 548 -1.62 -13.79 -9.26
N LEU A 549 -1.18 -12.55 -9.06
CA LEU A 549 -2.03 -11.37 -8.93
C LEU A 549 -1.44 -10.23 -9.77
N PHE A 550 -2.24 -9.74 -10.71
CA PHE A 550 -1.86 -8.70 -11.66
C PHE A 550 -2.65 -7.42 -11.37
N SER A 551 -1.99 -6.30 -11.09
CA SER A 551 -2.63 -4.99 -10.91
C SER A 551 -2.60 -4.14 -12.17
N MET A 552 -3.69 -3.41 -12.42
CA MET A 552 -3.82 -2.46 -13.52
C MET A 552 -4.89 -1.41 -13.25
N GLN A 553 -4.99 -0.42 -14.12
CA GLN A 553 -6.16 0.46 -14.19
C GLN A 553 -7.20 -0.08 -15.17
N TYR A 554 -8.45 -0.04 -14.74
CA TYR A 554 -9.59 -0.28 -15.58
C TYR A 554 -9.81 0.90 -16.54
N TYR A 555 -9.99 0.56 -17.81
CA TYR A 555 -10.53 1.42 -18.84
C TYR A 555 -11.60 0.67 -19.63
N GLU A 556 -12.59 1.41 -20.14
CA GLU A 556 -13.70 0.82 -20.89
C GLU A 556 -13.19 0.10 -22.15
N GLY A 557 -13.60 -1.15 -22.33
CA GLY A 557 -13.12 -2.01 -23.41
C GLY A 557 -13.36 -1.44 -24.82
N SER A 558 -14.43 -0.66 -24.99
CA SER A 558 -14.85 -0.05 -26.27
C SER A 558 -14.56 1.45 -26.36
N THR A 559 -13.41 1.91 -25.88
CA THR A 559 -13.03 3.31 -26.07
C THR A 559 -12.71 3.60 -27.56
N LYS A 560 -13.69 4.15 -28.30
CA LYS A 560 -13.51 4.79 -29.63
C LYS A 560 -12.49 5.94 -29.61
N LYS A 561 -12.09 6.40 -28.44
CA LYS A 561 -10.94 7.26 -28.20
C LYS A 561 -10.07 6.53 -27.20
N VAL A 562 -9.06 5.79 -27.66
CA VAL A 562 -7.79 5.74 -26.92
C VAL A 562 -7.58 7.20 -26.53
N LYS A 563 -7.73 7.54 -25.23
CA LYS A 563 -7.47 8.90 -24.76
C LYS A 563 -6.13 9.29 -25.36
N SER A 564 -5.96 10.55 -25.72
CA SER A 564 -4.79 11.16 -26.36
C SER A 564 -3.46 10.88 -25.64
N VAL A 565 -3.09 9.62 -25.50
CA VAL A 565 -1.75 9.16 -25.18
C VAL A 565 -1.08 9.10 -26.53
N SER A 566 0.11 9.66 -26.63
CA SER A 566 0.94 9.55 -27.82
C SER A 566 1.37 8.09 -28.01
N ARG A 567 0.43 7.22 -28.40
CA ARG A 567 0.78 5.92 -28.95
C ARG A 567 1.61 6.21 -30.20
N PRO A 568 2.80 5.58 -30.33
CA PRO A 568 3.52 5.63 -31.60
C PRO A 568 2.56 5.25 -32.73
N SER A 569 2.67 5.95 -33.85
CA SER A 569 1.84 5.63 -35.02
C SER A 569 2.01 4.14 -35.36
N ILE A 570 0.95 3.52 -35.87
CA ILE A 570 0.95 2.12 -36.31
C ILE A 570 2.12 1.84 -37.27
N LYS A 571 2.55 2.85 -38.05
CA LYS A 571 3.73 2.76 -38.94
C LYS A 571 5.06 2.56 -38.21
N LYS A 572 5.17 2.95 -36.94
CA LYS A 572 6.41 2.90 -36.14
C LYS A 572 6.49 1.63 -35.28
N TYR A 573 5.34 1.09 -34.82
CA TYR A 573 5.26 -0.12 -33.99
C TYR A 573 3.99 -0.91 -34.35
N HIS A 574 4.18 -2.05 -35.03
CA HIS A 574 3.14 -2.96 -35.51
C HIS A 574 3.58 -4.40 -35.27
N PRO A 575 2.68 -5.32 -34.82
CA PRO A 575 1.26 -5.13 -34.49
C PRO A 575 1.02 -4.50 -33.10
N GLN A 576 -0.17 -3.95 -32.86
CA GLN A 576 -0.60 -3.38 -31.55
C GLN A 576 -1.85 -4.10 -31.02
N ILE A 577 -2.01 -4.20 -29.69
CA ILE A 577 -3.26 -4.63 -29.06
C ILE A 577 -4.34 -3.58 -29.35
N ARG A 578 -5.45 -4.04 -29.94
CA ARG A 578 -6.50 -3.17 -30.50
C ARG A 578 -7.06 -2.18 -29.48
N ASP A 579 -7.51 -2.69 -28.34
CA ASP A 579 -8.23 -1.95 -27.31
C ASP A 579 -8.20 -2.71 -25.97
N TYR A 580 -8.82 -2.14 -24.95
CA TYR A 580 -8.93 -2.77 -23.63
C TYR A 580 -9.81 -4.03 -23.65
N ASP A 581 -10.79 -4.14 -24.55
CA ASP A 581 -11.57 -5.40 -24.74
C ASP A 581 -10.65 -6.55 -25.16
N ALA A 582 -9.81 -6.34 -26.19
CA ALA A 582 -8.80 -7.31 -26.60
C ALA A 582 -7.79 -7.60 -25.47
N TYR A 583 -7.39 -6.58 -24.70
CA TYR A 583 -6.47 -6.74 -23.57
C TYR A 583 -7.05 -7.64 -22.47
N TYR A 584 -8.29 -7.38 -22.01
CA TYR A 584 -8.96 -8.21 -21.01
C TYR A 584 -9.17 -9.65 -21.49
N LYS A 585 -9.61 -9.84 -22.75
CA LYS A 585 -9.74 -11.17 -23.35
C LYS A 585 -8.39 -11.89 -23.49
N GLY A 586 -7.28 -11.15 -23.57
CA GLY A 586 -5.92 -11.69 -23.67
C GLY A 586 -5.45 -12.47 -22.43
N PHE A 587 -6.05 -12.22 -21.26
CA PHE A 587 -5.85 -13.06 -20.07
C PHE A 587 -6.40 -14.47 -20.25
N VAL A 588 -7.38 -14.64 -21.14
CA VAL A 588 -8.11 -15.90 -21.35
C VAL A 588 -7.61 -16.62 -22.59
N ASN A 589 -7.49 -15.92 -23.71
CA ASN A 589 -7.18 -16.48 -25.02
C ASN A 589 -5.88 -15.91 -25.62
N LYS A 590 -5.41 -16.53 -26.71
CA LYS A 590 -4.25 -16.04 -27.47
C LYS A 590 -4.67 -14.89 -28.38
N PHE A 591 -3.74 -13.94 -28.57
CA PHE A 591 -3.91 -12.88 -29.57
C PHE A 591 -3.69 -13.41 -30.99
N THR A 592 -4.56 -13.02 -31.92
CA THR A 592 -4.42 -13.20 -33.36
C THR A 592 -4.33 -11.85 -34.06
N GLU A 593 -3.69 -11.79 -35.22
CA GLU A 593 -3.61 -10.57 -36.01
C GLU A 593 -4.82 -10.46 -36.94
N ASN A 594 -5.53 -9.33 -36.91
CA ASN A 594 -6.64 -9.08 -37.83
C ASN A 594 -6.17 -8.48 -39.16
N LYS A 595 -7.09 -8.35 -40.13
CA LYS A 595 -6.80 -7.75 -41.45
C LYS A 595 -6.26 -6.32 -41.41
N SER A 596 -6.52 -5.60 -40.32
CA SER A 596 -6.05 -4.24 -40.10
C SER A 596 -4.72 -4.18 -39.35
N GLY A 597 -4.08 -5.33 -39.07
CA GLY A 597 -2.77 -5.40 -38.44
C GLY A 597 -2.75 -5.25 -36.92
N TYR A 598 -3.90 -5.41 -36.25
CA TYR A 598 -3.99 -5.36 -34.79
C TYR A 598 -4.03 -6.76 -34.19
N TRP A 599 -3.43 -6.91 -33.03
CA TRP A 599 -3.70 -8.02 -32.12
C TRP A 599 -5.09 -7.89 -31.52
N VAL A 600 -5.91 -8.89 -31.79
CA VAL A 600 -7.27 -9.07 -31.28
C VAL A 600 -7.41 -10.44 -30.64
N VAL A 601 -8.52 -10.66 -29.94
CA VAL A 601 -8.89 -11.95 -29.39
C VAL A 601 -10.28 -12.29 -29.91
N GLU A 602 -10.49 -13.54 -30.32
CA GLU A 602 -11.78 -14.04 -30.78
C GLU A 602 -12.83 -14.00 -29.65
N ASP A 603 -14.11 -13.85 -30.00
CA ASP A 603 -15.18 -13.76 -29.02
C ASP A 603 -15.51 -15.12 -28.35
N GLU A 604 -15.15 -16.22 -29.00
CA GLU A 604 -15.22 -17.55 -28.40
C GLU A 604 -14.05 -17.77 -27.44
N LEU A 605 -14.33 -17.62 -26.15
CA LEU A 605 -13.33 -17.69 -25.09
C LEU A 605 -13.21 -19.10 -24.51
N ASP A 606 -11.98 -19.51 -24.17
CA ASP A 606 -11.70 -20.77 -23.46
C ASP A 606 -12.38 -20.75 -22.08
N SER A 607 -13.48 -21.51 -21.96
CA SER A 607 -14.28 -21.59 -20.74
C SER A 607 -13.47 -22.10 -19.54
N THR A 608 -12.54 -23.02 -19.77
CA THR A 608 -11.75 -23.65 -18.69
C THR A 608 -10.76 -22.69 -18.07
N LYS A 609 -10.24 -21.74 -18.84
CA LYS A 609 -9.38 -20.66 -18.36
C LYS A 609 -10.20 -19.54 -17.75
N LEU A 610 -11.30 -19.20 -18.39
CA LEU A 610 -12.19 -18.13 -17.95
C LEU A 610 -12.75 -18.38 -16.55
N ASP A 611 -13.10 -19.63 -16.22
CA ASP A 611 -13.66 -20.01 -14.91
C ASP A 611 -12.62 -20.07 -13.77
N LYS A 612 -11.33 -19.94 -14.10
CA LYS A 612 -10.24 -19.86 -13.10
C LYS A 612 -9.84 -18.42 -12.76
N LEU A 613 -10.31 -17.45 -13.53
CA LEU A 613 -9.89 -16.06 -13.39
C LEU A 613 -10.92 -15.26 -12.59
N TYR A 614 -10.41 -14.41 -11.70
CA TYR A 614 -11.21 -13.54 -10.84
C TYR A 614 -10.69 -12.11 -10.92
N VAL A 615 -11.61 -11.17 -10.98
CA VAL A 615 -11.36 -9.72 -11.01
C VAL A 615 -11.72 -9.15 -9.64
N ILE A 616 -10.79 -8.41 -9.06
CA ILE A 616 -10.97 -7.67 -7.81
C ILE A 616 -11.17 -6.20 -8.17
N LEU A 617 -12.34 -5.68 -7.81
CA LEU A 617 -12.77 -4.31 -8.04
C LEU A 617 -12.77 -3.57 -6.70
N PHE A 618 -12.04 -2.47 -6.60
CA PHE A 618 -11.95 -1.65 -5.39
C PHE A 618 -13.09 -0.62 -5.28
N GLU A 619 -13.53 -0.37 -4.04
CA GLU A 619 -14.55 0.62 -3.69
C GLU A 619 -14.13 2.06 -4.04
N ASP A 620 -12.83 2.36 -3.96
CA ASP A 620 -12.27 3.65 -4.38
C ASP A 620 -12.32 3.81 -5.90
N THR A 621 -13.50 4.23 -6.39
CA THR A 621 -13.78 4.45 -7.81
C THR A 621 -13.00 5.62 -8.41
N SER A 622 -12.26 6.40 -7.60
CA SER A 622 -11.43 7.50 -8.13
C SER A 622 -10.14 6.98 -8.79
N SER A 623 -9.65 5.84 -8.32
CA SER A 623 -8.41 5.22 -8.81
C SER A 623 -8.61 4.42 -10.10
N ASN A 624 -9.82 3.88 -10.30
CA ASN A 624 -10.16 2.85 -11.29
C ASN A 624 -9.20 1.65 -11.23
N GLU A 625 -8.54 1.38 -10.11
CA GLU A 625 -7.65 0.23 -9.99
C GLU A 625 -8.46 -1.07 -9.98
N ILE A 626 -7.93 -2.10 -10.63
CA ILE A 626 -8.42 -3.47 -10.58
C ILE A 626 -7.24 -4.42 -10.42
N MET A 627 -7.54 -5.62 -9.93
CA MET A 627 -6.59 -6.72 -9.99
C MET A 627 -7.24 -7.95 -10.60
N ILE A 628 -6.43 -8.78 -11.26
CA ILE A 628 -6.84 -10.06 -11.82
C ILE A 628 -5.96 -11.16 -11.24
N CYS A 629 -6.54 -12.31 -10.92
CA CYS A 629 -5.82 -13.47 -10.41
C CYS A 629 -6.40 -14.78 -10.97
N ASN A 630 -5.66 -15.88 -10.84
CA ASN A 630 -5.99 -17.20 -11.40
C ASN A 630 -6.48 -18.24 -10.37
N PHE A 631 -7.01 -17.78 -9.25
CA PHE A 631 -7.58 -18.64 -8.20
C PHE A 631 -8.67 -17.89 -7.42
N ASP A 632 -9.49 -18.64 -6.68
CA ASP A 632 -10.69 -18.08 -6.05
C ASP A 632 -10.38 -17.27 -4.79
N VAL A 633 -10.36 -15.95 -4.89
CA VAL A 633 -10.02 -15.06 -3.76
C VAL A 633 -11.24 -14.64 -2.93
N ARG A 634 -12.45 -15.08 -3.26
CA ARG A 634 -13.69 -14.74 -2.56
C ARG A 634 -13.66 -15.07 -1.06
N PRO A 635 -13.09 -16.21 -0.61
CA PRO A 635 -13.00 -16.51 0.81
C PRO A 635 -12.12 -15.51 1.59
N ALA A 636 -11.15 -14.86 0.96
CA ALA A 636 -10.28 -13.89 1.61
C ALA A 636 -10.88 -12.48 1.68
N ILE A 637 -11.60 -12.08 0.64
CA ILE A 637 -12.15 -10.72 0.47
C ILE A 637 -13.61 -10.73 0.88
N LYS A 638 -13.87 -10.27 2.11
CA LYS A 638 -15.21 -10.32 2.71
C LYS A 638 -16.13 -9.28 2.09
N TYR A 639 -17.43 -9.57 2.09
CA TYR A 639 -18.42 -8.62 1.60
C TYR A 639 -18.46 -7.36 2.46
N GLY A 640 -18.50 -6.20 1.81
CA GLY A 640 -18.52 -4.89 2.47
C GLY A 640 -17.16 -4.45 3.05
N GLU A 641 -16.07 -5.00 2.52
CA GLU A 641 -14.71 -4.44 2.61
C GLU A 641 -14.42 -3.52 1.41
N ASP A 642 -13.22 -2.94 1.35
CA ASP A 642 -12.76 -2.00 0.29
C ASP A 642 -12.72 -2.59 -1.13
N ALA A 643 -13.11 -3.85 -1.33
CA ALA A 643 -13.11 -4.51 -2.62
C ALA A 643 -14.21 -5.56 -2.75
N VAL A 644 -14.62 -5.83 -3.98
CA VAL A 644 -15.54 -6.89 -4.39
C VAL A 644 -14.88 -7.77 -5.45
N VAL A 645 -15.16 -9.07 -5.39
CA VAL A 645 -14.62 -10.06 -6.32
C VAL A 645 -15.70 -10.48 -7.30
N LEU A 646 -15.36 -10.51 -8.59
CA LEU A 646 -16.23 -10.93 -9.68
C LEU A 646 -15.48 -11.95 -10.56
N PRO A 647 -16.08 -13.09 -10.95
CA PRO A 647 -15.47 -13.99 -11.92
C PRO A 647 -15.23 -13.27 -13.25
N MET A 648 -14.11 -13.57 -13.91
CA MET A 648 -13.73 -12.94 -15.18
C MET A 648 -14.82 -13.12 -16.25
N ARG A 649 -15.52 -14.26 -16.23
CA ARG A 649 -16.68 -14.51 -17.08
C ARG A 649 -17.75 -13.43 -16.96
N ASP A 650 -18.10 -13.06 -15.74
CA ASP A 650 -19.17 -12.09 -15.49
C ASP A 650 -18.67 -10.66 -15.68
N PHE A 651 -17.40 -10.39 -15.36
CA PHE A 651 -16.75 -9.13 -15.72
C PHE A 651 -16.81 -8.85 -17.24
N LEU A 652 -16.42 -9.83 -18.07
CA LEU A 652 -16.43 -9.65 -19.53
C LEU A 652 -17.84 -9.50 -20.10
N LYS A 653 -18.87 -10.11 -19.50
CA LYS A 653 -20.27 -9.88 -19.89
C LYS A 653 -20.72 -8.44 -19.61
N LEU A 654 -20.26 -7.85 -18.51
CA LEU A 654 -20.51 -6.44 -18.22
C LEU A 654 -19.78 -5.56 -19.23
N GLU A 655 -18.51 -5.83 -19.54
CA GLU A 655 -17.73 -5.07 -20.52
C GLU A 655 -18.33 -5.04 -21.93
N GLN A 656 -18.99 -6.12 -22.35
CA GLN A 656 -19.68 -6.19 -23.65
C GLN A 656 -20.83 -5.17 -23.76
N GLN A 657 -21.37 -4.70 -22.64
CA GLN A 657 -22.35 -3.63 -22.58
C GLN A 657 -21.61 -2.29 -22.74
N LYS A 658 -21.39 -1.87 -23.99
CA LYS A 658 -20.57 -0.69 -24.35
C LYS A 658 -20.84 0.54 -23.46
N GLY A 659 -19.76 1.16 -22.97
CA GLY A 659 -19.79 2.45 -22.25
C GLY A 659 -20.02 2.35 -20.75
N MET A 660 -19.81 1.18 -20.13
CA MET A 660 -19.88 1.04 -18.68
C MET A 660 -18.69 1.70 -17.99
N LYS A 661 -18.97 2.70 -17.16
CA LYS A 661 -17.97 3.30 -16.28
C LYS A 661 -17.60 2.34 -15.16
N TYR A 662 -16.39 2.49 -14.61
CA TYR A 662 -15.90 1.71 -13.49
C TYR A 662 -16.88 1.61 -12.32
N ALA A 663 -17.45 2.75 -11.91
CA ALA A 663 -18.42 2.80 -10.82
C ALA A 663 -19.66 1.93 -11.10
N THR A 664 -20.12 1.86 -12.36
CA THR A 664 -21.25 1.00 -12.73
C THR A 664 -20.87 -0.48 -12.64
N ILE A 665 -19.69 -0.86 -13.11
CA ILE A 665 -19.18 -2.24 -13.00
C ILE A 665 -19.05 -2.65 -11.55
N TYR A 666 -18.49 -1.78 -10.71
CA TYR A 666 -18.38 -2.03 -9.27
C TYR A 666 -19.76 -2.29 -8.63
N GLN A 667 -20.76 -1.46 -8.94
CA GLN A 667 -22.12 -1.64 -8.41
C GLN A 667 -22.77 -2.95 -8.89
N GLU A 668 -22.58 -3.32 -10.15
CA GLU A 668 -23.06 -4.61 -10.66
C GLU A 668 -22.31 -5.79 -10.04
N ALA A 669 -21.01 -5.66 -9.78
CA ALA A 669 -20.23 -6.66 -9.06
C ALA A 669 -20.69 -6.83 -7.60
N VAL A 670 -21.04 -5.73 -6.92
CA VAL A 670 -21.65 -5.77 -5.57
C VAL A 670 -22.97 -6.53 -5.60
N LYS A 671 -23.87 -6.22 -6.55
CA LYS A 671 -25.15 -6.95 -6.70
C LYS A 671 -24.93 -8.42 -7.03
N TRP A 672 -23.98 -8.72 -7.91
CA TRP A 672 -23.60 -10.09 -8.25
C TRP A 672 -23.14 -10.84 -7.00
N ARG A 673 -22.24 -10.23 -6.20
CA ARG A 673 -21.71 -10.81 -4.97
C ARG A 673 -22.81 -11.06 -3.94
N GLN A 674 -23.76 -10.13 -3.78
CA GLN A 674 -24.92 -10.34 -2.91
C GLN A 674 -25.77 -11.55 -3.33
N LYS A 675 -26.03 -11.69 -4.64
CA LYS A 675 -26.78 -12.81 -5.20
C LYS A 675 -26.03 -14.13 -5.01
N GLU A 676 -24.72 -14.11 -5.24
CA GLU A 676 -23.88 -15.28 -5.09
C GLU A 676 -23.79 -15.74 -3.62
N ILE A 677 -23.63 -14.81 -2.67
CA ILE A 677 -23.71 -15.11 -1.22
C ILE A 677 -25.03 -15.79 -0.91
N LYS A 678 -26.15 -15.24 -1.40
CA LYS A 678 -27.48 -15.80 -1.21
C LYS A 678 -27.63 -17.20 -1.82
N ASN A 679 -26.97 -17.49 -2.93
CA ASN A 679 -27.06 -18.82 -3.55
C ASN A 679 -26.18 -19.85 -2.84
N ASN A 680 -25.07 -19.43 -2.24
CA ASN A 680 -24.00 -20.34 -1.80
C ASN A 680 -24.02 -20.71 -0.31
N TYR A 681 -24.65 -19.91 0.57
CA TYR A 681 -24.67 -20.24 2.02
C TYR A 681 -25.31 -21.60 2.35
N ASP A 682 -26.16 -22.11 1.47
CA ASP A 682 -26.82 -23.42 1.60
C ASP A 682 -25.88 -24.61 1.35
N SER A 683 -24.77 -24.39 0.65
CA SER A 683 -23.84 -25.45 0.26
C SER A 683 -22.71 -25.69 1.27
N GLY A 684 -22.42 -24.70 2.12
CA GLY A 684 -21.19 -24.68 2.92
C GLY A 684 -19.92 -24.54 2.06
N ALA A 685 -20.04 -24.17 0.79
CA ALA A 685 -18.89 -23.72 0.02
C ALA A 685 -18.37 -22.40 0.62
N GLY A 686 -17.06 -22.16 0.49
CA GLY A 686 -16.49 -20.84 0.74
C GLY A 686 -17.30 -19.81 -0.02
N VAL A 687 -17.94 -18.90 0.71
CA VAL A 687 -18.74 -17.83 0.11
C VAL A 687 -17.81 -16.78 -0.43
#